data_AF-A0A3E2H3Y3-F1
#
_entry.id   AF-A0A3E2H3Y3-F1
#
_cell.length_a   1.000
_cell.length_b   1.000
_cell.length_c   1.000
_cell.angle_alpha   90.00
_cell.angle_beta   90.00
_cell.angle_gamma   90.00
#
_symmetry.space_group_name_H-M   'P 1'
#
loop_
_entity.id
_entity.type
_entity.pdbx_description
1 polymer ?
#
loop_
_entity_poly.entity_id
_entity_poly.type
_entity_poly.pdbx_seq_one_letter_code
_entity_poly.pdbx_strand_id
1 'polypeptide(L)'
;MGAAGGGFNAAAFKAVPREALRWNIWLAVIWGSYCGGLHGFNTANISGAMSLKPFVRDFGFDKLTKAEVSDRQGWVVSCMLLGQLVGVILSGPLGESKGRKPTIFAAATFYSIGAIMMAANFGSYKELIAGRVFSGLGSGFGMTAGAVYISEIAPRSLRGCMATFYNINIMAGVAGSYWINYGSLQQISSSSSWQWRTTLVLQLIPAIILFLGLPFFPESPRFLMLTGKNEKAKQALLGLRNLPEDHPYFREEFDELQSKVVADAEQEKGLQALKTLIHYCATDPTTLKRVVFVILIQTFFIMSGGNSITYYAPNILSTMGFNSNQVLLFTGVYGLIKVISVLLYAFFLTDRFGRRPLLIFGSATDMLCTLYLSVFLGVVNIKAGAPASPAAWVAIVAICIFAIGYGFGWAPAFSLSVSEICPTRTRGTIVTIAFTYQNVLNFGITRGFPNMVEAMHAWGPFALFTACTFVGTIWVYLAFPECKGQSMESMDYLFMLPWYKVGRYHIHHPQDTNITSSDFDQLVRADGVNVAKTEKGDATSQEEEATMGALDTENRISDAPHGSSTALLPNGGWDVHHHIFELAEFLNFKRKLGLTHSTLTHGLSYGDNCTSLTHFIQDLDPKYTRGIGVLDPETTPDADLQAMRAAGVRGIRVNLYIYKAMDDVERQKMALRAHARRIKDACPGWSMAFTHTHPEFWGELRGVIVDEIAPSGIQLVTDHFALLKAESMLPAGTSVEQQPGFKEIIELVRNGNLWVKLSAPYRVSEMAPGYEDVRVLVRALVDANPRRVLWGSDWPHTPRMKVRTYEEAMKETPYLEVDDEAWLRSLKSWFSNEEWELLMNQNPQELYGG
;
A
#
# COMPACT_ATOMS: atom_id res chain seq x y z
N MET A 1 -5.56 -8.65 2.13
CA MET A 1 -5.56 -8.48 3.59
C MET A 1 -4.34 -9.20 4.14
N GLY A 2 -3.31 -8.46 4.55
CA GLY A 2 -2.10 -9.01 5.15
C GLY A 2 -1.99 -8.44 6.56
N ALA A 3 -2.27 -9.28 7.56
CA ALA A 3 -2.04 -9.01 8.97
C ALA A 3 -0.51 -9.05 9.21
N ALA A 4 0.18 -8.00 8.77
CA ALA A 4 1.61 -7.85 9.02
C ALA A 4 1.81 -7.44 10.47
N GLY A 5 2.61 -8.25 11.18
CA GLY A 5 3.02 -7.97 12.54
C GLY A 5 3.83 -6.68 12.57
N GLY A 6 3.17 -5.60 12.99
CA GLY A 6 3.84 -4.37 13.37
C GLY A 6 4.25 -4.50 14.83
N GLY A 7 5.51 -4.21 15.14
CA GLY A 7 6.01 -4.25 16.51
C GLY A 7 5.34 -3.21 17.42
N PHE A 8 5.65 -3.27 18.71
CA PHE A 8 5.16 -2.32 19.71
C PHE A 8 5.84 -0.96 19.50
N ASN A 9 5.21 -0.08 18.72
CA ASN A 9 5.67 1.29 18.55
C ASN A 9 5.08 2.20 19.65
N ALA A 10 5.94 2.71 20.54
CA ALA A 10 5.51 3.61 21.62
C ALA A 10 4.80 4.88 21.12
N ALA A 11 5.14 5.37 19.92
CA ALA A 11 4.45 6.50 19.29
C ALA A 11 3.03 6.12 18.83
N ALA A 12 2.83 4.89 18.33
CA ALA A 12 1.52 4.41 17.91
C ALA A 12 0.54 4.26 19.10
N PHE A 13 1.05 3.88 20.27
CA PHE A 13 0.27 3.84 21.52
C PHE A 13 -0.09 5.24 22.05
N LYS A 14 0.77 6.24 21.84
CA LYS A 14 0.48 7.64 22.20
C LYS A 14 -0.56 8.29 21.28
N ALA A 15 -0.68 7.82 20.05
CA ALA A 15 -1.64 8.33 19.06
C ALA A 15 -3.10 7.89 19.33
N VAL A 16 -3.33 6.97 20.27
CA VAL A 16 -4.68 6.50 20.61
C VAL A 16 -5.02 6.94 22.04
N PRO A 17 -6.21 7.52 22.28
CA PRO A 17 -6.67 7.87 23.63
C PRO A 17 -6.63 6.65 24.56
N ARG A 18 -6.27 6.85 25.84
CA ARG A 18 -6.16 5.73 26.81
C ARG A 18 -7.50 5.04 27.03
N GLU A 19 -8.58 5.79 26.91
CA GLU A 19 -9.97 5.35 26.99
C GLU A 19 -10.31 4.37 25.86
N ALA A 20 -9.79 4.63 24.65
CA ALA A 20 -9.91 3.75 23.48
C ALA A 20 -9.05 2.49 23.53
N LEU A 21 -8.11 2.42 24.49
CA LEU A 21 -7.25 1.26 24.74
C LEU A 21 -7.68 0.44 25.96
N ARG A 22 -8.89 0.68 26.50
CA ARG A 22 -9.43 -0.11 27.61
C ARG A 22 -9.60 -1.58 27.23
N TRP A 23 -9.91 -2.41 28.23
CA TRP A 23 -9.94 -3.87 28.12
C TRP A 23 -10.87 -4.41 27.01
N ASN A 24 -11.93 -3.68 26.61
CA ASN A 24 -12.88 -4.11 25.57
C ASN A 24 -12.21 -4.48 24.24
N ILE A 25 -11.34 -3.62 23.70
CA ILE A 25 -10.69 -3.87 22.41
C ILE A 25 -9.70 -5.04 22.52
N TRP A 26 -8.96 -5.13 23.63
CA TRP A 26 -8.02 -6.23 23.86
C TRP A 26 -8.73 -7.56 24.00
N LEU A 27 -9.85 -7.63 24.72
CA LEU A 27 -10.66 -8.84 24.81
C LEU A 27 -11.23 -9.25 23.45
N ALA A 28 -11.68 -8.29 22.62
CA ALA A 28 -12.18 -8.57 21.27
C ALA A 28 -11.07 -9.11 20.35
N VAL A 29 -9.86 -8.56 20.44
CA VAL A 29 -8.68 -9.03 19.69
C VAL A 29 -8.26 -10.42 20.17
N ILE A 30 -8.19 -10.64 21.48
CA ILE A 30 -7.85 -11.94 22.07
C ILE A 30 -8.88 -12.98 21.63
N TRP A 31 -10.18 -12.68 21.75
CA TRP A 31 -11.25 -13.56 21.28
C TRP A 31 -11.11 -13.88 19.79
N GLY A 32 -10.99 -12.86 18.91
CA GLY A 32 -10.81 -13.07 17.47
C GLY A 32 -9.55 -13.88 17.14
N SER A 33 -8.48 -13.73 17.92
CA SER A 33 -7.21 -14.43 17.70
C SER A 33 -7.29 -15.94 18.00
N TYR A 34 -8.27 -16.41 18.79
CA TYR A 34 -8.49 -17.85 18.99
C TYR A 34 -8.91 -18.60 17.72
N CYS A 35 -9.31 -17.88 16.66
CA CYS A 35 -9.45 -18.46 15.33
C CYS A 35 -8.11 -19.03 14.81
N GLY A 36 -6.98 -18.38 15.13
CA GLY A 36 -5.64 -18.91 14.87
C GLY A 36 -5.31 -20.10 15.78
N GLY A 37 -5.81 -20.05 17.04
CA GLY A 37 -5.72 -21.17 17.97
C GLY A 37 -6.34 -22.47 17.44
N LEU A 38 -7.48 -22.40 16.73
CA LEU A 38 -8.08 -23.57 16.07
C LEU A 38 -7.06 -24.28 15.16
N HIS A 39 -6.36 -23.50 14.33
CA HIS A 39 -5.33 -24.01 13.42
C HIS A 39 -4.14 -24.60 14.16
N GLY A 40 -3.63 -23.88 15.18
CA GLY A 40 -2.50 -24.32 15.99
C GLY A 40 -2.75 -25.64 16.70
N PHE A 41 -3.89 -25.75 17.38
CA PHE A 41 -4.32 -26.98 18.04
C PHE A 41 -4.49 -28.13 17.05
N ASN A 42 -5.15 -27.91 15.90
CA ASN A 42 -5.40 -28.98 14.93
C ASN A 42 -4.12 -29.48 14.25
N THR A 43 -3.12 -28.60 14.14
CA THR A 43 -1.81 -28.88 13.56
C THR A 43 -1.03 -29.87 14.40
N ALA A 44 -0.85 -29.59 15.69
CA ALA A 44 0.06 -30.37 16.54
C ALA A 44 -0.63 -31.46 17.37
N ASN A 45 -1.93 -31.36 17.65
CA ASN A 45 -2.61 -32.33 18.52
C ASN A 45 -2.54 -33.77 18.00
N ILE A 46 -2.87 -33.97 16.72
CA ILE A 46 -2.90 -35.31 16.11
C ILE A 46 -1.53 -35.99 16.13
N SER A 47 -0.45 -35.21 16.06
CA SER A 47 0.92 -35.74 16.03
C SER A 47 1.26 -36.49 17.32
N GLY A 48 0.90 -35.92 18.48
CA GLY A 48 1.10 -36.58 19.77
C GLY A 48 0.10 -37.71 19.98
N ALA A 49 -1.17 -37.53 19.59
CA ALA A 49 -2.20 -38.56 19.72
C ALA A 49 -1.82 -39.86 18.98
N MET A 50 -1.29 -39.76 17.75
CA MET A 50 -0.85 -40.92 16.96
C MET A 50 0.36 -41.64 17.56
N SER A 51 1.16 -40.97 18.39
CA SER A 51 2.32 -41.56 19.06
C SER A 51 1.97 -42.38 20.31
N LEU A 52 0.73 -42.28 20.79
CA LEU A 52 0.25 -42.98 21.99
C LEU A 52 -0.05 -44.46 21.67
N LYS A 53 0.38 -45.38 22.55
CA LYS A 53 0.16 -46.83 22.36
C LYS A 53 -1.33 -47.22 22.20
N PRO A 54 -2.28 -46.66 22.97
CA PRO A 54 -3.69 -47.00 22.81
C PRO A 54 -4.25 -46.57 21.44
N PHE A 55 -3.73 -45.49 20.84
CA PHE A 55 -4.14 -45.08 19.50
C PHE A 55 -3.72 -46.13 18.46
N VAL A 56 -2.46 -46.58 18.53
CA VAL A 56 -1.93 -47.62 17.63
C VAL A 56 -2.75 -48.90 17.74
N ARG A 57 -3.10 -49.31 18.97
CA ARG A 57 -3.95 -50.48 19.25
C ARG A 57 -5.36 -50.33 18.70
N ASP A 58 -6.04 -49.24 19.02
CA ASP A 58 -7.47 -49.06 18.74
C ASP A 58 -7.74 -48.90 17.23
N PHE A 59 -6.82 -48.26 16.49
CA PHE A 59 -6.91 -48.11 15.04
C PHE A 59 -6.22 -49.25 14.26
N GLY A 60 -5.65 -50.24 14.96
CA GLY A 60 -5.04 -51.43 14.37
C GLY A 60 -3.77 -51.16 13.55
N PHE A 61 -3.01 -50.11 13.90
CA PHE A 61 -1.77 -49.75 13.20
C PHE A 61 -0.64 -50.77 13.47
N ASP A 62 -0.74 -51.51 14.57
CA ASP A 62 0.14 -52.64 14.93
C ASP A 62 0.04 -53.84 13.98
N LYS A 63 -1.08 -53.96 13.25
CA LYS A 63 -1.36 -55.08 12.34
C LYS A 63 -0.96 -54.81 10.88
N LEU A 64 -0.45 -53.61 10.60
CA LEU A 64 -0.14 -53.14 9.25
C LEU A 64 1.36 -53.21 8.98
N THR A 65 1.72 -53.27 7.70
CA THR A 65 3.11 -53.10 7.28
C THR A 65 3.59 -51.67 7.54
N LYS A 66 4.91 -51.47 7.68
CA LYS A 66 5.49 -50.12 7.88
C LYS A 66 5.06 -49.13 6.78
N ALA A 67 5.04 -49.59 5.53
CA ALA A 67 4.61 -48.80 4.39
C ALA A 67 3.13 -48.37 4.52
N GLU A 68 2.24 -49.27 4.93
CA GLU A 68 0.82 -48.94 5.15
C GLU A 68 0.61 -48.01 6.34
N VAL A 69 1.39 -48.15 7.41
CA VAL A 69 1.35 -47.22 8.56
C VAL A 69 1.77 -45.82 8.11
N SER A 70 2.88 -45.70 7.39
CA SER A 70 3.37 -44.42 6.85
C SER A 70 2.35 -43.77 5.92
N ASP A 71 1.71 -44.56 5.05
CA ASP A 71 0.66 -44.09 4.15
C ASP A 71 -0.56 -43.53 4.90
N ARG A 72 -1.06 -44.29 5.89
CA ARG A 72 -2.21 -43.90 6.73
C ARG A 72 -1.90 -42.69 7.60
N GLN A 73 -0.71 -42.64 8.22
CA GLN A 73 -0.26 -41.47 8.99
C GLN A 73 -0.17 -40.23 8.09
N GLY A 74 0.37 -40.39 6.87
CA GLY A 74 0.40 -39.34 5.86
C GLY A 74 -0.98 -38.75 5.61
N TRP A 75 -1.98 -39.60 5.37
CA TRP A 75 -3.36 -39.17 5.14
C TRP A 75 -4.03 -38.55 6.36
N VAL A 76 -3.86 -39.12 7.56
CA VAL A 76 -4.45 -38.59 8.80
C VAL A 76 -3.96 -37.18 9.10
N VAL A 77 -2.68 -36.93 8.87
CA VAL A 77 -2.12 -35.59 9.05
C VAL A 77 -2.59 -34.67 7.93
N SER A 78 -2.43 -35.05 6.66
CA SER A 78 -2.60 -34.12 5.53
C SER A 78 -4.05 -33.81 5.18
N CYS A 79 -5.02 -34.70 5.41
CA CYS A 79 -6.41 -34.48 4.98
C CYS A 79 -7.08 -33.26 5.63
N MET A 80 -6.60 -32.82 6.80
CA MET A 80 -7.06 -31.55 7.40
C MET A 80 -6.76 -30.35 6.48
N LEU A 81 -5.67 -30.40 5.72
CA LEU A 81 -5.24 -29.31 4.84
C LEU A 81 -6.16 -29.19 3.62
N LEU A 82 -6.75 -30.31 3.15
CA LEU A 82 -7.80 -30.28 2.12
C LEU A 82 -9.09 -29.66 2.66
N GLY A 83 -9.50 -30.04 3.88
CA GLY A 83 -10.62 -29.38 4.56
C GLY A 83 -10.37 -27.88 4.74
N GLN A 84 -9.17 -27.52 5.19
CA GLN A 84 -8.73 -26.14 5.38
C GLN A 84 -8.77 -25.34 4.07
N LEU A 85 -8.27 -25.90 2.97
CA LEU A 85 -8.34 -25.28 1.64
C LEU A 85 -9.77 -24.92 1.26
N VAL A 86 -10.71 -25.86 1.40
CA VAL A 86 -12.14 -25.62 1.13
C VAL A 86 -12.69 -24.54 2.07
N GLY A 87 -12.33 -24.58 3.36
CA GLY A 87 -12.75 -23.58 4.34
C GLY A 87 -12.27 -22.17 4.00
N VAL A 88 -11.01 -22.02 3.57
CA VAL A 88 -10.45 -20.73 3.13
C VAL A 88 -11.21 -20.20 1.90
N ILE A 89 -11.49 -21.05 0.91
CA ILE A 89 -12.23 -20.64 -0.30
C ILE A 89 -13.66 -20.20 0.04
N LEU A 90 -14.37 -20.96 0.88
CA LEU A 90 -15.75 -20.66 1.26
C LEU A 90 -15.87 -19.48 2.24
N SER A 91 -14.82 -19.17 2.98
CA SER A 91 -14.82 -18.11 3.98
C SER A 91 -14.98 -16.70 3.40
N GLY A 92 -14.45 -16.46 2.19
CA GLY A 92 -14.52 -15.15 1.52
C GLY A 92 -15.97 -14.77 1.20
N PRO A 93 -16.68 -15.55 0.36
CA PRO A 93 -18.09 -15.29 0.03
C PRO A 93 -19.00 -15.23 1.26
N LEU A 94 -18.77 -16.12 2.25
CA LEU A 94 -19.54 -16.12 3.48
C LEU A 94 -19.29 -14.85 4.32
N GLY A 95 -18.03 -14.45 4.44
CA GLY A 95 -17.63 -13.24 5.16
C GLY A 95 -18.17 -11.98 4.51
N GLU A 96 -18.14 -11.88 3.18
CA GLU A 96 -18.65 -10.72 2.44
C GLU A 96 -20.18 -10.62 2.44
N SER A 97 -20.90 -11.74 2.47
CA SER A 97 -22.37 -11.76 2.46
C SER A 97 -22.99 -11.65 3.85
N LYS A 98 -22.46 -12.36 4.84
CA LYS A 98 -23.07 -12.47 6.18
C LYS A 98 -22.30 -11.75 7.29
N GLY A 99 -21.03 -11.42 7.09
CA GLY A 99 -20.20 -10.75 8.10
C GLY A 99 -19.15 -11.65 8.71
N ARG A 100 -18.36 -11.12 9.64
CA ARG A 100 -17.21 -11.85 10.20
C ARG A 100 -17.63 -12.75 11.34
N LYS A 101 -18.56 -12.33 12.20
CA LYS A 101 -19.06 -13.16 13.31
C LYS A 101 -19.74 -14.45 12.84
N PRO A 102 -20.63 -14.45 11.82
CA PRO A 102 -21.18 -15.70 11.30
C PRO A 102 -20.13 -16.65 10.72
N THR A 103 -19.07 -16.11 10.11
CA THR A 103 -17.96 -16.94 9.61
C THR A 103 -17.14 -17.52 10.75
N ILE A 104 -16.89 -16.76 11.83
CA ILE A 104 -16.24 -17.27 13.05
C ILE A 104 -17.12 -18.34 13.74
N PHE A 105 -18.43 -18.15 13.77
CA PHE A 105 -19.37 -19.16 14.28
C PHE A 105 -19.33 -20.45 13.45
N ALA A 106 -19.32 -20.33 12.12
CA ALA A 106 -19.14 -21.48 11.23
C ALA A 106 -17.80 -22.19 11.47
N ALA A 107 -16.72 -21.42 11.67
CA ALA A 107 -15.41 -21.96 12.02
C ALA A 107 -15.46 -22.82 13.29
N ALA A 108 -15.98 -22.26 14.39
CA ALA A 108 -16.11 -22.97 15.66
C ALA A 108 -17.03 -24.20 15.56
N THR A 109 -18.10 -24.12 14.75
CA THR A 109 -19.06 -25.22 14.56
C THR A 109 -18.44 -26.40 13.81
N PHE A 110 -17.90 -26.18 12.61
CA PHE A 110 -17.27 -27.25 11.83
C PHE A 110 -16.06 -27.84 12.56
N TYR A 111 -15.30 -26.99 13.25
CA TYR A 111 -14.19 -27.45 14.08
C TYR A 111 -14.65 -28.38 15.19
N SER A 112 -15.72 -28.00 15.90
CA SER A 112 -16.26 -28.78 17.01
C SER A 112 -16.84 -30.10 16.55
N ILE A 113 -17.57 -30.12 15.43
CA ILE A 113 -18.06 -31.34 14.81
C ILE A 113 -16.89 -32.29 14.52
N GLY A 114 -15.83 -31.79 13.87
CA GLY A 114 -14.64 -32.59 13.57
C GLY A 114 -13.96 -33.16 14.81
N ALA A 115 -13.75 -32.33 15.85
CA ALA A 115 -13.11 -32.76 17.09
C ALA A 115 -13.96 -33.80 17.85
N ILE A 116 -15.28 -33.61 17.94
CA ILE A 116 -16.20 -34.57 18.59
C ILE A 116 -16.24 -35.88 17.82
N MET A 117 -16.31 -35.85 16.48
CA MET A 117 -16.26 -37.06 15.64
C MET A 117 -14.97 -37.85 15.88
N MET A 118 -13.82 -37.17 15.97
CA MET A 118 -12.55 -37.86 16.25
C MET A 118 -12.52 -38.42 17.69
N ALA A 119 -13.00 -37.67 18.68
CA ALA A 119 -12.98 -38.09 20.08
C ALA A 119 -13.96 -39.23 20.39
N ALA A 120 -15.13 -39.26 19.74
CA ALA A 120 -16.15 -40.28 19.91
C ALA A 120 -15.83 -41.58 19.13
N ASN A 121 -14.78 -41.58 18.32
CA ASN A 121 -14.44 -42.66 17.41
C ASN A 121 -14.08 -43.98 18.15
N PHE A 122 -14.56 -45.10 17.61
CA PHE A 122 -14.31 -46.46 18.09
C PHE A 122 -13.30 -47.24 17.23
N GLY A 123 -12.23 -46.58 16.76
CA GLY A 123 -11.15 -47.18 15.97
C GLY A 123 -11.38 -47.20 14.45
N SER A 124 -12.41 -46.50 13.95
CA SER A 124 -12.71 -46.37 12.53
C SER A 124 -11.78 -45.35 11.86
N TYR A 125 -10.87 -45.83 11.02
CA TYR A 125 -9.97 -44.97 10.22
C TYR A 125 -10.73 -43.97 9.33
N LYS A 126 -11.84 -44.39 8.72
CA LYS A 126 -12.64 -43.52 7.82
C LYS A 126 -13.29 -42.35 8.58
N GLU A 127 -13.81 -42.63 9.77
CA GLU A 127 -14.41 -41.61 10.64
C GLU A 127 -13.35 -40.62 11.16
N LEU A 128 -12.13 -41.12 11.46
CA LEU A 128 -11.00 -40.26 11.83
C LEU A 128 -10.66 -39.29 10.69
N ILE A 129 -10.56 -39.79 9.45
CA ILE A 129 -10.31 -38.94 8.27
C ILE A 129 -11.44 -37.92 8.08
N ALA A 130 -12.70 -38.33 8.21
CA ALA A 130 -13.84 -37.41 8.11
C ALA A 130 -13.77 -36.29 9.17
N GLY A 131 -13.51 -36.65 10.44
CA GLY A 131 -13.35 -35.67 11.52
C GLY A 131 -12.16 -34.72 11.30
N ARG A 132 -11.07 -35.20 10.71
CA ARG A 132 -9.92 -34.37 10.31
C ARG A 132 -10.27 -33.39 9.18
N VAL A 133 -11.07 -33.79 8.19
CA VAL A 133 -11.55 -32.89 7.13
C VAL A 133 -12.48 -31.82 7.70
N PHE A 134 -13.44 -32.17 8.57
CA PHE A 134 -14.34 -31.19 9.21
C PHE A 134 -13.59 -30.21 10.14
N SER A 135 -12.65 -30.71 10.95
CA SER A 135 -11.81 -29.84 11.77
C SER A 135 -10.90 -28.94 10.93
N GLY A 136 -10.40 -29.45 9.81
CA GLY A 136 -9.72 -28.67 8.78
C GLY A 136 -10.59 -27.56 8.21
N LEU A 137 -11.82 -27.88 7.82
CA LEU A 137 -12.80 -26.92 7.30
C LEU A 137 -13.07 -25.77 8.29
N GLY A 138 -13.30 -26.10 9.56
CA GLY A 138 -13.44 -25.10 10.62
C GLY A 138 -12.19 -24.23 10.81
N SER A 139 -11.00 -24.85 10.80
CA SER A 139 -9.73 -24.14 10.85
C SER A 139 -9.54 -23.20 9.64
N GLY A 140 -10.00 -23.58 8.45
CA GLY A 140 -9.93 -22.77 7.24
C GLY A 140 -10.79 -21.51 7.32
N PHE A 141 -12.04 -21.64 7.80
CA PHE A 141 -12.91 -20.49 8.06
C PHE A 141 -12.30 -19.52 9.09
N GLY A 142 -11.75 -20.07 10.19
CA GLY A 142 -11.11 -19.26 11.23
C GLY A 142 -9.86 -18.52 10.71
N MET A 143 -9.11 -19.16 9.81
CA MET A 143 -7.83 -18.63 9.35
C MET A 143 -7.96 -17.30 8.61
N THR A 144 -9.03 -17.12 7.86
CA THR A 144 -9.36 -15.86 7.18
C THR A 144 -10.17 -14.96 8.10
N ALA A 145 -11.27 -15.45 8.68
CA ALA A 145 -12.22 -14.62 9.41
C ALA A 145 -11.60 -13.95 10.64
N GLY A 146 -10.78 -14.65 11.40
CA GLY A 146 -10.13 -14.11 12.60
C GLY A 146 -9.16 -12.98 12.28
N ALA A 147 -8.28 -13.19 11.29
CA ALA A 147 -7.32 -12.17 10.87
C ALA A 147 -8.01 -10.91 10.32
N VAL A 148 -9.07 -11.10 9.52
CA VAL A 148 -9.86 -9.99 8.97
C VAL A 148 -10.59 -9.24 10.08
N TYR A 149 -11.27 -9.95 10.98
CA TYR A 149 -12.00 -9.36 12.09
C TYR A 149 -11.09 -8.47 12.95
N ILE A 150 -9.92 -8.98 13.37
CA ILE A 150 -8.94 -8.21 14.14
C ILE A 150 -8.53 -6.94 13.38
N SER A 151 -8.27 -7.04 12.08
CA SER A 151 -7.85 -5.89 11.27
C SER A 151 -8.93 -4.81 11.12
N GLU A 152 -10.20 -5.21 11.11
CA GLU A 152 -11.35 -4.32 10.93
C GLU A 152 -11.80 -3.64 12.24
N ILE A 153 -11.53 -4.26 13.41
CA ILE A 153 -11.85 -3.65 14.73
C ILE A 153 -10.69 -2.84 15.32
N ALA A 154 -9.45 -3.13 14.91
CA ALA A 154 -8.25 -2.51 15.48
C ALA A 154 -8.11 -1.03 15.08
N PRO A 155 -7.68 -0.15 16.01
CA PRO A 155 -7.29 1.22 15.69
C PRO A 155 -6.22 1.26 14.59
N ARG A 156 -6.26 2.30 13.75
CA ARG A 156 -5.35 2.45 12.60
C ARG A 156 -3.87 2.29 12.97
N SER A 157 -3.43 2.95 14.04
CA SER A 157 -2.03 2.94 14.50
C SER A 157 -1.60 1.61 15.12
N LEU A 158 -2.52 0.84 15.69
CA LEU A 158 -2.23 -0.41 16.42
C LEU A 158 -2.60 -1.68 15.66
N ARG A 159 -3.13 -1.57 14.44
CA ARG A 159 -3.60 -2.71 13.63
C ARG A 159 -2.55 -3.79 13.45
N GLY A 160 -1.29 -3.41 13.16
CA GLY A 160 -0.19 -4.37 13.00
C GLY A 160 0.17 -5.09 14.31
N CYS A 161 0.14 -4.38 15.43
CA CYS A 161 0.37 -4.96 16.75
C CYS A 161 -0.74 -5.95 17.12
N MET A 162 -2.01 -5.55 16.96
CA MET A 162 -3.16 -6.41 17.29
C MET A 162 -3.24 -7.63 16.36
N ALA A 163 -2.86 -7.50 15.10
CA ALA A 163 -2.71 -8.61 14.16
C ALA A 163 -1.72 -9.69 14.63
N THR A 164 -0.68 -9.32 15.38
CA THR A 164 0.31 -10.27 15.91
C THR A 164 -0.30 -11.28 16.88
N PHE A 165 -1.33 -10.90 17.64
CA PHE A 165 -2.02 -11.81 18.58
C PHE A 165 -2.58 -13.05 17.88
N TYR A 166 -2.99 -12.93 16.62
CA TYR A 166 -3.42 -14.06 15.81
C TYR A 166 -2.31 -15.11 15.64
N ASN A 167 -1.10 -14.66 15.29
CA ASN A 167 0.07 -15.55 15.13
C ASN A 167 0.54 -16.13 16.47
N ILE A 168 0.50 -15.33 17.53
CA ILE A 168 0.80 -15.80 18.91
C ILE A 168 -0.15 -16.94 19.28
N ASN A 169 -1.45 -16.80 19.01
CA ASN A 169 -2.43 -17.83 19.35
C ASN A 169 -2.32 -19.10 18.49
N ILE A 170 -1.85 -19.01 17.24
CA ILE A 170 -1.46 -20.21 16.46
C ILE A 170 -0.37 -20.98 17.22
N MET A 171 0.71 -20.30 17.61
CA MET A 171 1.83 -20.97 18.29
C MET A 171 1.45 -21.44 19.70
N ALA A 172 0.64 -20.67 20.42
CA ALA A 172 0.10 -21.06 21.72
C ALA A 172 -0.79 -22.30 21.60
N GLY A 173 -1.56 -22.41 20.50
CA GLY A 173 -2.34 -23.61 20.21
C GLY A 173 -1.48 -24.84 19.93
N VAL A 174 -0.38 -24.66 19.18
CA VAL A 174 0.61 -25.73 18.96
C VAL A 174 1.20 -26.18 20.30
N ALA A 175 1.72 -25.25 21.10
CA ALA A 175 2.30 -25.54 22.41
C ALA A 175 1.29 -26.21 23.35
N GLY A 176 0.08 -25.66 23.45
CA GLY A 176 -1.00 -26.19 24.27
C GLY A 176 -1.34 -27.63 23.90
N SER A 177 -1.43 -27.96 22.61
CA SER A 177 -1.69 -29.33 22.17
C SER A 177 -0.57 -30.31 22.51
N TYR A 178 0.71 -29.92 22.42
CA TYR A 178 1.82 -30.77 22.84
C TYR A 178 1.82 -31.01 24.35
N TRP A 179 1.55 -29.98 25.15
CA TRP A 179 1.44 -30.11 26.60
C TRP A 179 0.23 -30.96 27.02
N ILE A 180 -0.89 -30.86 26.31
CA ILE A 180 -2.06 -31.74 26.51
C ILE A 180 -1.71 -33.20 26.20
N ASN A 181 -1.00 -33.46 25.11
CA ASN A 181 -0.54 -34.80 24.76
C ASN A 181 0.39 -35.38 25.85
N TYR A 182 1.35 -34.58 26.34
CA TYR A 182 2.22 -34.99 27.45
C TYR A 182 1.45 -35.23 28.75
N GLY A 183 0.55 -34.31 29.12
CA GLY A 183 -0.29 -34.43 30.31
C GLY A 183 -1.18 -35.66 30.27
N SER A 184 -1.76 -35.98 29.11
CA SER A 184 -2.53 -37.21 28.93
C SER A 184 -1.68 -38.48 29.11
N LEU A 185 -0.44 -38.49 28.61
CA LEU A 185 0.50 -39.59 28.83
C LEU A 185 0.82 -39.79 30.32
N GLN A 186 0.96 -38.70 31.10
CA GLN A 186 1.27 -38.77 32.53
C GLN A 186 0.09 -39.20 33.40
N GLN A 187 -1.10 -38.66 33.11
CA GLN A 187 -2.25 -38.75 34.01
C GLN A 187 -3.17 -39.94 33.69
N ILE A 188 -3.16 -40.43 32.45
CA ILE A 188 -4.07 -41.49 32.01
C ILE A 188 -3.25 -42.74 31.69
N SER A 189 -3.67 -43.87 32.24
CA SER A 189 -3.02 -45.17 31.99
C SER A 189 -2.99 -45.54 30.51
N SER A 190 -1.90 -46.15 30.06
CA SER A 190 -1.72 -46.68 28.71
C SER A 190 -2.60 -47.88 28.37
N SER A 191 -3.44 -48.35 29.28
CA SER A 191 -4.46 -49.37 28.98
C SER A 191 -5.77 -48.75 28.47
N SER A 192 -6.02 -47.47 28.76
CA SER A 192 -7.28 -46.79 28.48
C SER A 192 -7.25 -46.01 27.15
N SER A 193 -8.28 -46.20 26.32
CA SER A 193 -8.49 -45.41 25.10
C SER A 193 -8.73 -43.92 25.40
N TRP A 194 -9.09 -43.58 26.65
CA TRP A 194 -9.21 -42.19 27.08
C TRP A 194 -7.91 -41.40 26.96
N GLN A 195 -6.76 -42.07 26.87
CA GLN A 195 -5.47 -41.39 26.72
C GLN A 195 -5.40 -40.58 25.43
N TRP A 196 -5.84 -41.11 24.28
CA TRP A 196 -5.86 -40.34 23.03
C TRP A 196 -7.18 -39.57 22.84
N ARG A 197 -8.29 -40.04 23.41
CA ARG A 197 -9.57 -39.32 23.32
C ARG A 197 -9.55 -37.99 24.05
N THR A 198 -8.95 -37.94 25.24
CA THR A 198 -8.84 -36.70 26.03
C THR A 198 -8.10 -35.61 25.26
N THR A 199 -7.04 -35.96 24.51
CA THR A 199 -6.28 -34.97 23.74
C THR A 199 -7.12 -34.39 22.60
N LEU A 200 -7.97 -35.19 21.96
CA LEU A 200 -8.91 -34.76 20.93
C LEU A 200 -10.11 -33.97 21.49
N VAL A 201 -10.60 -34.30 22.69
CA VAL A 201 -11.66 -33.52 23.36
C VAL A 201 -11.14 -32.15 23.75
N LEU A 202 -9.95 -32.09 24.37
CA LEU A 202 -9.34 -30.82 24.79
C LEU A 202 -8.92 -29.94 23.61
N GLN A 203 -8.90 -30.49 22.39
CA GLN A 203 -8.79 -29.70 21.18
C GLN A 203 -9.95 -28.69 21.02
N LEU A 204 -11.11 -28.92 21.65
CA LEU A 204 -12.27 -28.02 21.60
C LEU A 204 -12.06 -26.69 22.33
N ILE A 205 -11.01 -26.53 23.15
CA ILE A 205 -10.78 -25.34 23.98
C ILE A 205 -10.90 -24.03 23.16
N PRO A 206 -10.22 -23.86 22.01
CA PRO A 206 -10.35 -22.63 21.22
C PRO A 206 -11.76 -22.42 20.68
N ALA A 207 -12.45 -23.49 20.27
CA ALA A 207 -13.81 -23.40 19.75
C ALA A 207 -14.83 -22.98 20.84
N ILE A 208 -14.67 -23.50 22.06
CA ILE A 208 -15.49 -23.12 23.22
C ILE A 208 -15.29 -21.64 23.53
N ILE A 209 -14.04 -21.16 23.55
CA ILE A 209 -13.75 -19.73 23.79
C ILE A 209 -14.40 -18.86 22.71
N LEU A 210 -14.35 -19.30 21.45
CA LEU A 210 -15.02 -18.60 20.35
C LEU A 210 -16.54 -18.56 20.55
N PHE A 211 -17.18 -19.68 20.90
CA PHE A 211 -18.61 -19.73 21.18
C PHE A 211 -19.03 -18.84 22.35
N LEU A 212 -18.30 -18.90 23.45
CA LEU A 212 -18.59 -18.11 24.65
C LEU A 212 -18.44 -16.61 24.38
N GLY A 213 -17.49 -16.19 23.54
CA GLY A 213 -17.29 -14.77 23.23
C GLY A 213 -18.23 -14.20 22.16
N LEU A 214 -18.85 -15.03 21.31
CA LEU A 214 -19.76 -14.57 20.23
C LEU A 214 -20.84 -13.57 20.67
N PRO A 215 -21.57 -13.74 21.79
CA PRO A 215 -22.60 -12.77 22.19
C PRO A 215 -22.02 -11.44 22.68
N PHE A 216 -20.79 -11.41 23.18
CA PHE A 216 -20.21 -10.24 23.85
C PHE A 216 -19.53 -9.26 22.90
N PHE A 217 -18.97 -9.73 21.78
CA PHE A 217 -18.21 -8.88 20.86
C PHE A 217 -19.06 -8.42 19.67
N PRO A 218 -18.94 -7.16 19.23
CA PRO A 218 -19.72 -6.66 18.11
C PRO A 218 -19.20 -7.21 16.76
N GLU A 219 -20.04 -7.12 15.73
CA GLU A 219 -19.61 -7.38 14.36
C GLU A 219 -18.66 -6.27 13.88
N SER A 220 -17.85 -6.55 12.86
CA SER A 220 -16.93 -5.56 12.28
C SER A 220 -17.68 -4.27 11.90
N PRO A 221 -17.25 -3.08 12.39
CA PRO A 221 -17.81 -1.80 11.97
C PRO A 221 -17.73 -1.58 10.45
N ARG A 222 -16.61 -1.94 9.82
CA ARG A 222 -16.41 -1.84 8.36
C ARG A 222 -17.46 -2.62 7.56
N PHE A 223 -17.62 -3.91 7.87
CA PHE A 223 -18.68 -4.75 7.28
C PHE A 223 -20.09 -4.19 7.47
N LEU A 224 -20.42 -3.67 8.66
CA LEU A 224 -21.73 -3.09 8.92
C LEU A 224 -21.99 -1.85 8.06
N MET A 225 -20.99 -0.98 7.84
CA MET A 225 -21.11 0.16 6.92
C MET A 225 -21.22 -0.28 5.46
N LEU A 226 -20.41 -1.26 5.02
CA LEU A 226 -20.48 -1.82 3.66
C LEU A 226 -21.85 -2.43 3.33
N THR A 227 -22.60 -2.87 4.34
CA THR A 227 -23.96 -3.43 4.18
C THR A 227 -25.07 -2.40 4.43
N GLY A 228 -24.73 -1.11 4.51
CA GLY A 228 -25.67 -0.01 4.69
C GLY A 228 -26.22 0.16 6.11
N LYS A 229 -25.67 -0.56 7.11
CA LYS A 229 -26.12 -0.53 8.51
C LYS A 229 -25.29 0.44 9.35
N ASN A 230 -25.26 1.71 8.94
CA ASN A 230 -24.40 2.75 9.52
C ASN A 230 -24.61 2.94 11.04
N GLU A 231 -25.86 2.93 11.51
CA GLU A 231 -26.14 3.06 12.95
C GLU A 231 -25.58 1.90 13.77
N LYS A 232 -25.67 0.66 13.27
CA LYS A 232 -25.07 -0.49 13.96
C LYS A 232 -23.55 -0.44 13.91
N ALA A 233 -22.96 0.06 12.82
CA ALA A 233 -21.52 0.24 12.72
C ALA A 233 -21.01 1.26 13.73
N LYS A 234 -21.72 2.38 13.88
CA LYS A 234 -21.45 3.43 14.87
C LYS A 234 -21.51 2.87 16.29
N GLN A 235 -22.58 2.16 16.64
CA GLN A 235 -22.73 1.50 17.94
C GLN A 235 -21.61 0.48 18.21
N ALA A 236 -21.24 -0.33 17.20
CA ALA A 236 -20.14 -1.29 17.31
C ALA A 236 -18.80 -0.59 17.58
N LEU A 237 -18.51 0.51 16.88
CA LEU A 237 -17.28 1.27 17.06
C LEU A 237 -17.25 1.98 18.42
N LEU A 238 -18.36 2.55 18.88
CA LEU A 238 -18.50 3.13 20.22
C LEU A 238 -18.27 2.09 21.31
N GLY A 239 -18.82 0.88 21.17
CA GLY A 239 -18.60 -0.21 22.13
C GLY A 239 -17.14 -0.70 22.19
N LEU A 240 -16.46 -0.70 21.05
CA LEU A 240 -15.03 -1.09 20.95
C LEU A 240 -14.09 -0.01 21.50
N ARG A 241 -14.38 1.26 21.25
CA ARG A 241 -13.55 2.40 21.70
C ARG A 241 -13.92 2.91 23.09
N ASN A 242 -15.11 2.62 23.60
CA ASN A 242 -15.59 3.11 24.89
C ASN A 242 -15.43 4.64 25.04
N LEU A 243 -15.64 5.37 23.94
CA LEU A 243 -15.59 6.82 23.85
C LEU A 243 -16.99 7.37 23.63
N PRO A 244 -17.31 8.59 24.09
CA PRO A 244 -18.54 9.25 23.74
C PRO A 244 -18.52 9.69 22.27
N GLU A 245 -19.70 9.82 21.67
CA GLU A 245 -19.87 10.08 20.23
C GLU A 245 -19.32 11.44 19.77
N ASP A 246 -19.28 12.40 20.67
CA ASP A 246 -18.74 13.75 20.45
C ASP A 246 -17.21 13.81 20.53
N HIS A 247 -16.55 12.72 20.93
CA HIS A 247 -15.10 12.70 21.06
C HIS A 247 -14.42 12.87 19.69
N PRO A 248 -13.47 13.84 19.52
CA PRO A 248 -12.85 14.15 18.24
C PRO A 248 -12.21 12.94 17.54
N TYR A 249 -11.47 12.11 18.29
CA TYR A 249 -10.87 10.87 17.79
C TYR A 249 -11.90 9.89 17.20
N PHE A 250 -13.09 9.79 17.81
CA PHE A 250 -14.14 8.89 17.32
C PHE A 250 -14.73 9.40 16.01
N ARG A 251 -15.03 10.70 15.92
CA ARG A 251 -15.56 11.31 14.69
C ARG A 251 -14.59 11.17 13.52
N GLU A 252 -13.31 11.47 13.75
CA GLU A 252 -12.27 11.31 12.73
C GLU A 252 -12.15 9.85 12.25
N GLU A 253 -12.15 8.88 13.16
CA GLU A 253 -12.09 7.46 12.81
C GLU A 253 -13.35 6.99 12.07
N PHE A 254 -14.52 7.47 12.46
CA PHE A 254 -15.79 7.14 11.81
C PHE A 254 -15.91 7.74 10.41
N ASP A 255 -15.53 9.00 10.23
CA ASP A 255 -15.54 9.70 8.93
C ASP A 255 -14.50 9.10 7.97
N GLU A 256 -13.31 8.74 8.48
CA GLU A 256 -12.33 7.97 7.71
C GLU A 256 -12.88 6.61 7.27
N LEU A 257 -13.58 5.92 8.16
CA LEU A 257 -14.17 4.62 7.84
C LEU A 257 -15.26 4.78 6.76
N GLN A 258 -16.08 5.82 6.85
CA GLN A 258 -17.12 6.11 5.86
C GLN A 258 -16.52 6.40 4.47
N SER A 259 -15.51 7.27 4.40
CA SER A 259 -14.84 7.61 3.13
C SER A 259 -14.17 6.39 2.47
N LYS A 260 -13.53 5.52 3.26
CA LYS A 260 -12.90 4.28 2.76
C LYS A 260 -13.92 3.26 2.28
N VAL A 261 -15.08 3.17 2.92
CA VAL A 261 -16.16 2.23 2.53
C VAL A 261 -16.77 2.61 1.19
N VAL A 262 -16.90 3.90 0.88
CA VAL A 262 -17.36 4.38 -0.43
C VAL A 262 -16.37 3.97 -1.53
N ALA A 263 -15.07 4.17 -1.30
CA ALA A 263 -14.02 3.75 -2.23
C ALA A 263 -13.93 2.21 -2.39
N ASP A 264 -14.13 1.45 -1.30
CA ASP A 264 -14.13 -0.02 -1.32
C ASP A 264 -15.38 -0.61 -1.99
N ALA A 265 -16.51 0.12 -2.02
CA ALA A 265 -17.74 -0.31 -2.69
C ALA A 265 -17.59 -0.35 -4.22
N GLU A 266 -16.65 0.43 -4.76
CA GLU A 266 -16.33 0.50 -6.19
C GLU A 266 -15.30 -0.57 -6.63
N GLN A 267 -14.71 -1.33 -5.70
CA GLN A 267 -13.74 -2.38 -6.05
C GLN A 267 -14.42 -3.64 -6.61
N GLU A 268 -13.81 -4.19 -7.67
CA GLU A 268 -14.18 -5.47 -8.27
C GLU A 268 -14.03 -6.62 -7.26
N LYS A 269 -15.01 -7.53 -7.23
CA LYS A 269 -15.04 -8.65 -6.27
C LYS A 269 -14.92 -10.00 -6.97
N GLY A 270 -14.36 -10.98 -6.24
CA GLY A 270 -14.33 -12.38 -6.64
C GLY A 270 -13.66 -12.64 -7.99
N LEU A 271 -14.41 -13.25 -8.92
CA LEU A 271 -13.87 -13.71 -10.20
C LEU A 271 -13.41 -12.55 -11.11
N GLN A 272 -14.03 -11.37 -10.99
CA GLN A 272 -13.64 -10.19 -11.75
C GLN A 272 -12.24 -9.73 -11.33
N ALA A 273 -12.01 -9.58 -10.03
CA ALA A 273 -10.68 -9.23 -9.49
C ALA A 273 -9.57 -10.23 -9.89
N LEU A 274 -9.91 -11.51 -10.04
CA LEU A 274 -8.98 -12.53 -10.54
C LEU A 274 -8.66 -12.33 -12.03
N LYS A 275 -9.67 -12.10 -12.87
CA LYS A 275 -9.46 -11.81 -14.31
C LYS A 275 -8.62 -10.56 -14.50
N THR A 276 -8.88 -9.53 -13.72
CA THR A 276 -8.16 -8.26 -13.78
C THR A 276 -6.70 -8.45 -13.35
N LEU A 277 -6.43 -9.26 -12.31
CA LEU A 277 -5.06 -9.63 -11.95
C LEU A 277 -4.34 -10.39 -13.07
N ILE A 278 -5.00 -11.35 -13.71
CA ILE A 278 -4.43 -12.11 -14.84
C ILE A 278 -4.09 -11.16 -15.99
N HIS A 279 -5.00 -10.22 -16.29
CA HIS A 279 -4.75 -9.19 -17.30
C HIS A 279 -3.52 -8.35 -16.96
N TYR A 280 -3.38 -7.88 -15.71
CA TYR A 280 -2.18 -7.14 -15.29
C TYR A 280 -0.90 -7.99 -15.30
N CYS A 281 -0.97 -9.28 -14.96
CA CYS A 281 0.19 -10.15 -15.09
C CYS A 281 0.65 -10.32 -16.55
N ALA A 282 -0.27 -10.17 -17.51
CA ALA A 282 0.03 -10.25 -18.94
C ALA A 282 0.50 -8.91 -19.53
N THR A 283 0.01 -7.78 -19.03
CA THR A 283 0.31 -6.44 -19.57
C THR A 283 1.43 -5.72 -18.83
N ASP A 284 1.64 -6.00 -17.54
CA ASP A 284 2.67 -5.39 -16.71
C ASP A 284 3.63 -6.48 -16.14
N PRO A 285 4.89 -6.51 -16.60
CA PRO A 285 5.86 -7.49 -16.14
C PRO A 285 6.22 -7.33 -14.65
N THR A 286 6.03 -6.15 -14.04
CA THR A 286 6.32 -5.95 -12.61
C THR A 286 5.29 -6.64 -11.71
N THR A 287 4.01 -6.65 -12.11
CA THR A 287 2.95 -7.38 -11.41
C THR A 287 3.22 -8.88 -11.40
N LEU A 288 3.62 -9.46 -12.54
CA LEU A 288 3.97 -10.88 -12.62
C LEU A 288 5.18 -11.21 -11.71
N LYS A 289 6.24 -10.39 -11.73
CA LYS A 289 7.40 -10.56 -10.84
C LYS A 289 6.99 -10.61 -9.37
N ARG A 290 6.04 -9.77 -8.93
CA ARG A 290 5.55 -9.76 -7.53
C ARG A 290 4.71 -10.99 -7.20
N VAL A 291 3.85 -11.44 -8.12
CA VAL A 291 3.08 -12.67 -7.93
C VAL A 291 4.02 -13.86 -7.77
N VAL A 292 5.01 -13.99 -8.66
CA VAL A 292 6.05 -15.03 -8.58
C VAL A 292 6.85 -14.92 -7.29
N PHE A 293 7.24 -13.72 -6.89
CA PHE A 293 7.97 -13.46 -5.63
C PHE A 293 7.20 -13.99 -4.41
N VAL A 294 5.89 -13.67 -4.31
CA VAL A 294 5.07 -14.12 -3.19
C VAL A 294 4.87 -15.64 -3.21
N ILE A 295 4.73 -16.26 -4.39
CA ILE A 295 4.66 -17.71 -4.54
C ILE A 295 5.98 -18.37 -4.13
N LEU A 296 7.13 -17.80 -4.49
CA LEU A 296 8.45 -18.29 -4.08
C LEU A 296 8.64 -18.21 -2.56
N ILE A 297 8.22 -17.11 -1.93
CA ILE A 297 8.23 -17.00 -0.46
C ILE A 297 7.41 -18.12 0.18
N GLN A 298 6.20 -18.39 -0.34
CA GLN A 298 5.36 -19.48 0.16
C GLN A 298 5.98 -20.87 -0.11
N THR A 299 6.68 -21.02 -1.24
CA THR A 299 7.40 -22.24 -1.57
C THR A 299 8.50 -22.51 -0.55
N PHE A 300 9.38 -21.54 -0.30
CA PHE A 300 10.46 -21.70 0.67
C PHE A 300 9.97 -21.81 2.11
N PHE A 301 8.88 -21.09 2.45
CA PHE A 301 8.20 -21.23 3.74
C PHE A 301 7.82 -22.69 4.03
N ILE A 302 7.18 -23.38 3.08
CA ILE A 302 6.80 -24.80 3.24
C ILE A 302 8.02 -25.73 3.10
N MET A 303 8.85 -25.51 2.09
CA MET A 303 9.99 -26.38 1.76
C MET A 303 11.17 -26.28 2.74
N SER A 304 11.15 -25.31 3.66
CA SER A 304 12.09 -25.27 4.79
C SER A 304 11.89 -26.42 5.80
N GLY A 305 10.73 -27.09 5.75
CA GLY A 305 10.42 -28.25 6.57
C GLY A 305 9.78 -27.93 7.93
N GLY A 306 9.53 -26.66 8.26
CA GLY A 306 9.01 -26.28 9.59
C GLY A 306 7.62 -26.84 9.91
N ASN A 307 6.75 -26.93 8.90
CA ASN A 307 5.45 -27.58 9.05
C ASN A 307 5.59 -29.09 9.24
N SER A 308 6.41 -29.77 8.44
CA SER A 308 6.66 -31.21 8.56
C SER A 308 7.26 -31.57 9.91
N ILE A 309 8.24 -30.80 10.40
CA ILE A 309 8.79 -30.98 11.74
C ILE A 309 7.70 -30.83 12.79
N THR A 310 6.80 -29.84 12.66
CA THR A 310 5.70 -29.66 13.62
C THR A 310 4.67 -30.80 13.56
N TYR A 311 4.29 -31.25 12.37
CA TYR A 311 3.31 -32.33 12.19
C TYR A 311 3.84 -33.71 12.62
N TYR A 312 5.14 -33.95 12.50
CA TYR A 312 5.76 -35.23 12.76
C TYR A 312 6.79 -35.18 13.89
N ALA A 313 6.79 -34.14 14.74
CA ALA A 313 7.79 -33.97 15.81
C ALA A 313 7.92 -35.23 16.69
N PRO A 314 6.83 -35.86 17.16
CA PRO A 314 6.95 -37.08 17.96
C PRO A 314 7.59 -38.24 17.18
N ASN A 315 7.26 -38.40 15.90
CA ASN A 315 7.82 -39.44 15.03
C ASN A 315 9.31 -39.19 14.75
N ILE A 316 9.71 -37.94 14.57
CA ILE A 316 11.10 -37.54 14.34
C ILE A 316 11.93 -37.79 15.60
N LEU A 317 11.42 -37.45 16.78
CA LEU A 317 12.15 -37.67 18.03
C LEU A 317 12.20 -39.15 18.42
N SER A 318 11.18 -39.94 18.09
CA SER A 318 11.18 -41.38 18.38
C SER A 318 12.22 -42.14 17.56
N THR A 319 12.52 -41.70 16.33
CA THR A 319 13.60 -42.30 15.52
C THR A 319 14.98 -42.05 16.11
N MET A 320 15.14 -41.05 16.99
CA MET A 320 16.41 -40.71 17.65
C MET A 320 16.73 -41.59 18.89
N GLY A 321 15.85 -42.52 19.26
CA GLY A 321 16.04 -43.43 20.39
C GLY A 321 15.52 -42.93 21.74
N PHE A 322 14.72 -41.85 21.76
CA PHE A 322 14.09 -41.36 22.98
C PHE A 322 12.84 -42.18 23.35
N ASN A 323 12.57 -42.30 24.66
CA ASN A 323 11.35 -42.95 25.14
C ASN A 323 10.11 -42.05 24.95
N SER A 324 8.90 -42.62 24.99
CA SER A 324 7.65 -41.88 24.75
C SER A 324 7.46 -40.68 25.70
N ASN A 325 7.95 -40.79 26.94
CA ASN A 325 7.89 -39.70 27.93
C ASN A 325 8.76 -38.51 27.51
N GLN A 326 10.02 -38.78 27.15
CA GLN A 326 10.98 -37.81 26.67
C GLN A 326 10.51 -37.17 25.37
N VAL A 327 10.03 -37.97 24.41
CA VAL A 327 9.53 -37.50 23.12
C VAL A 327 8.44 -36.44 23.33
N LEU A 328 7.38 -36.75 24.08
CA LEU A 328 6.29 -35.80 24.27
C LEU A 328 6.70 -34.58 25.11
N LEU A 329 7.55 -34.76 26.13
CA LEU A 329 8.10 -33.66 26.90
C LEU A 329 8.87 -32.67 26.00
N PHE A 330 9.77 -33.16 25.15
CA PHE A 330 10.55 -32.30 24.26
C PHE A 330 9.71 -31.66 23.18
N THR A 331 8.64 -32.30 22.69
CA THR A 331 7.67 -31.61 21.81
C THR A 331 6.95 -30.46 22.52
N GLY A 332 6.64 -30.60 23.82
CA GLY A 332 6.07 -29.53 24.64
C GLY A 332 7.04 -28.34 24.79
N VAL A 333 8.31 -28.63 25.07
CA VAL A 333 9.39 -27.62 25.12
C VAL A 333 9.57 -26.93 23.78
N TYR A 334 9.64 -27.69 22.69
CA TYR A 334 9.71 -27.17 21.32
C TYR A 334 8.53 -26.22 21.02
N GLY A 335 7.32 -26.59 21.38
CA GLY A 335 6.13 -25.72 21.25
C GLY A 335 6.26 -24.41 22.03
N LEU A 336 6.75 -24.46 23.27
CA LEU A 336 6.96 -23.26 24.09
C LEU A 336 8.02 -22.33 23.48
N ILE A 337 9.12 -22.90 22.98
CA ILE A 337 10.17 -22.14 22.29
C ILE A 337 9.57 -21.43 21.07
N LYS A 338 8.73 -22.08 20.26
CA LYS A 338 8.05 -21.42 19.13
C LYS A 338 7.23 -20.21 19.55
N VAL A 339 6.49 -20.30 20.66
CA VAL A 339 5.72 -19.18 21.20
C VAL A 339 6.65 -18.04 21.59
N ILE A 340 7.71 -18.33 22.35
CA ILE A 340 8.68 -17.34 22.80
C ILE A 340 9.38 -16.69 21.60
N SER A 341 9.78 -17.46 20.58
CA SER A 341 10.42 -16.94 19.37
C SER A 341 9.54 -15.94 18.64
N VAL A 342 8.25 -16.24 18.44
CA VAL A 342 7.33 -15.31 17.78
C VAL A 342 7.10 -14.05 18.61
N LEU A 343 7.02 -14.18 19.95
CA LEU A 343 6.91 -13.02 20.85
C LEU A 343 8.17 -12.14 20.77
N LEU A 344 9.36 -12.73 20.81
CA LEU A 344 10.63 -12.01 20.72
C LEU A 344 10.78 -11.30 19.37
N TYR A 345 10.43 -11.98 18.29
CA TYR A 345 10.43 -11.42 16.94
C TYR A 345 9.54 -10.19 16.85
N ALA A 346 8.28 -10.34 17.25
CA ALA A 346 7.27 -9.30 17.08
C ALA A 346 7.50 -8.10 18.00
N PHE A 347 7.95 -8.31 19.25
CA PHE A 347 8.11 -7.22 20.21
C PHE A 347 9.47 -6.53 20.17
N PHE A 348 10.56 -7.22 19.80
CA PHE A 348 11.91 -6.68 20.01
C PHE A 348 12.78 -6.64 18.74
N LEU A 349 12.65 -7.61 17.83
CA LEU A 349 13.63 -7.78 16.75
C LEU A 349 13.24 -7.04 15.46
N THR A 350 11.98 -7.13 15.05
CA THR A 350 11.52 -6.67 13.72
C THR A 350 11.82 -5.20 13.46
N ASP A 351 11.49 -4.32 14.41
CA ASP A 351 11.69 -2.88 14.25
C ASP A 351 13.15 -2.47 14.44
N ARG A 352 13.92 -3.24 15.22
CA ARG A 352 15.34 -2.94 15.50
C ARG A 352 16.25 -3.32 14.34
N PHE A 353 16.15 -4.56 13.85
CA PHE A 353 17.12 -5.13 12.90
C PHE A 353 16.68 -5.12 11.43
N GLY A 354 15.42 -4.80 11.14
CA GLY A 354 14.90 -4.87 9.76
C GLY A 354 14.44 -6.28 9.38
N ARG A 355 13.78 -6.40 8.22
CA ARG A 355 13.09 -7.65 7.83
C ARG A 355 14.04 -8.61 7.12
N ARG A 356 14.94 -8.08 6.28
CA ARG A 356 15.83 -8.90 5.44
C ARG A 356 16.95 -9.57 6.24
N PRO A 357 17.69 -8.88 7.14
CA PRO A 357 18.71 -9.52 7.97
C PRO A 357 18.15 -10.63 8.86
N LEU A 358 16.96 -10.42 9.43
CA LEU A 358 16.30 -11.43 10.26
C LEU A 358 15.90 -12.67 9.44
N LEU A 359 15.40 -12.48 8.21
CA LEU A 359 15.08 -13.60 7.32
C LEU A 359 16.33 -14.38 6.88
N ILE A 360 17.43 -13.69 6.57
CA ILE A 360 18.71 -14.35 6.22
C ILE A 360 19.25 -15.13 7.42
N PHE A 361 19.27 -14.51 8.60
CA PHE A 361 19.73 -15.17 9.83
C PHE A 361 18.87 -16.39 10.18
N GLY A 362 17.54 -16.25 10.10
CA GLY A 362 16.60 -17.34 10.37
C GLY A 362 16.76 -18.49 9.38
N SER A 363 16.78 -18.20 8.08
CA SER A 363 16.93 -19.22 7.02
C SER A 363 18.29 -19.93 7.06
N ALA A 364 19.38 -19.22 7.33
CA ALA A 364 20.70 -19.82 7.51
C ALA A 364 20.75 -20.73 8.75
N THR A 365 20.10 -20.32 9.85
CA THR A 365 19.98 -21.14 11.06
C THR A 365 19.20 -22.43 10.79
N ASP A 366 18.06 -22.32 10.10
CA ASP A 366 17.22 -23.46 9.74
C ASP A 366 17.95 -24.44 8.81
N MET A 367 18.73 -23.91 7.85
CA MET A 367 19.57 -24.70 6.96
C MET A 367 20.64 -25.49 7.74
N LEU A 368 21.35 -24.87 8.68
CA LEU A 368 22.37 -25.55 9.49
C LEU A 368 21.75 -26.63 10.38
N CYS A 369 20.58 -26.37 10.97
CA CYS A 369 19.88 -27.34 11.81
C CYS A 369 19.37 -28.54 11.01
N THR A 370 18.76 -28.30 9.84
CA THR A 370 18.28 -29.38 8.96
C THR A 370 19.42 -30.17 8.33
N LEU A 371 20.55 -29.51 8.02
CA LEU A 371 21.78 -30.17 7.59
C LEU A 371 22.30 -31.11 8.69
N TYR A 372 22.38 -30.61 9.93
CA TYR A 372 22.79 -31.43 11.08
C TYR A 372 21.86 -32.64 11.26
N LEU A 373 20.55 -32.44 11.20
CA LEU A 373 19.57 -33.54 11.30
C LEU A 373 19.75 -34.58 10.19
N SER A 374 19.99 -34.12 8.95
CA SER A 374 20.24 -35.02 7.82
C SER A 374 21.52 -35.84 8.02
N VAL A 375 22.64 -35.19 8.37
CA VAL A 375 23.92 -35.88 8.61
C VAL A 375 23.81 -36.82 9.80
N PHE A 376 23.20 -36.40 10.90
CA PHE A 376 23.00 -37.21 12.10
C PHE A 376 22.19 -38.48 11.79
N LEU A 377 21.05 -38.34 11.12
CA LEU A 377 20.19 -39.47 10.75
C LEU A 377 20.80 -40.36 9.64
N GLY A 378 21.77 -39.85 8.87
CA GLY A 378 22.47 -40.60 7.83
C GLY A 378 23.69 -41.37 8.33
N VAL A 379 24.39 -40.84 9.35
CA VAL A 379 25.63 -41.41 9.89
C VAL A 379 25.36 -42.31 11.10
N VAL A 380 24.42 -41.93 11.96
CA VAL A 380 24.17 -42.67 13.20
C VAL A 380 23.28 -43.88 12.91
N ASN A 381 23.87 -45.07 12.93
CA ASN A 381 23.13 -46.33 12.98
C ASN A 381 22.49 -46.50 14.36
N ILE A 382 21.31 -45.93 14.56
CA ILE A 382 20.54 -46.08 15.80
C ILE A 382 20.04 -47.53 15.88
N LYS A 383 20.73 -48.36 16.67
CA LYS A 383 20.24 -49.70 17.02
C LYS A 383 19.03 -49.56 17.94
N ALA A 384 17.92 -50.22 17.58
CA ALA A 384 16.70 -50.20 18.38
C ALA A 384 16.98 -50.66 19.83
N GLY A 385 16.66 -49.81 20.81
CA GLY A 385 16.85 -50.09 22.24
C GLY A 385 18.15 -49.56 22.87
N ALA A 386 19.05 -48.96 22.08
CA ALA A 386 20.22 -48.26 22.64
C ALA A 386 19.81 -46.90 23.25
N PRO A 387 20.40 -46.48 24.38
CA PRO A 387 20.15 -45.16 24.95
C PRO A 387 20.54 -44.05 23.96
N ALA A 388 19.82 -42.93 24.01
CA ALA A 388 20.06 -41.78 23.14
C ALA A 388 21.53 -41.35 23.21
N SER A 389 22.19 -41.34 22.04
CA SER A 389 23.59 -40.93 21.94
C SER A 389 23.74 -39.45 22.29
N PRO A 390 24.93 -38.97 22.71
CA PRO A 390 25.18 -37.54 22.89
C PRO A 390 24.80 -36.71 21.64
N ALA A 391 24.99 -37.27 20.44
CA ALA A 391 24.59 -36.63 19.19
C ALA A 391 23.05 -36.51 19.02
N ALA A 392 22.25 -37.42 19.58
CA ALA A 392 20.80 -37.32 19.61
C ALA A 392 20.31 -36.17 20.51
N TRP A 393 21.02 -35.90 21.61
CA TRP A 393 20.74 -34.73 22.46
C TRP A 393 21.02 -33.41 21.74
N VAL A 394 22.11 -33.36 20.97
CA VAL A 394 22.40 -32.21 20.10
C VAL A 394 21.33 -32.04 19.01
N ALA A 395 20.74 -33.14 18.51
CA ALA A 395 19.64 -33.08 17.55
C ALA A 395 18.37 -32.41 18.13
N ILE A 396 18.04 -32.66 19.40
CA ILE A 396 16.95 -31.96 20.09
C ILE A 396 17.25 -30.46 20.17
N VAL A 397 18.47 -30.10 20.57
CA VAL A 397 18.89 -28.70 20.64
C VAL A 397 18.81 -28.05 19.26
N ALA A 398 19.23 -28.75 18.20
CA ALA A 398 19.10 -28.28 16.83
C ALA A 398 17.64 -28.07 16.41
N ILE A 399 16.71 -28.96 16.78
CA ILE A 399 15.26 -28.76 16.53
C ILE A 399 14.72 -27.52 17.30
N CYS A 400 15.22 -27.28 18.51
CA CYS A 400 14.85 -26.10 19.30
C CYS A 400 15.41 -24.81 18.68
N ILE A 401 16.65 -24.83 18.19
CA ILE A 401 17.26 -23.69 17.49
C ILE A 401 16.56 -23.44 16.15
N PHE A 402 16.18 -24.50 15.42
CA PHE A 402 15.35 -24.41 14.23
C PHE A 402 14.00 -23.70 14.53
N ALA A 403 13.37 -23.97 15.68
CA ALA A 403 12.16 -23.27 16.08
C ALA A 403 12.36 -21.74 16.20
N ILE A 404 13.56 -21.32 16.63
CA ILE A 404 13.95 -19.90 16.75
C ILE A 404 14.23 -19.32 15.36
N GLY A 405 15.03 -20.00 14.54
CA GLY A 405 15.35 -19.59 13.17
C GLY A 405 14.08 -19.41 12.33
N TYR A 406 13.21 -20.41 12.34
CA TYR A 406 11.92 -20.39 11.64
C TYR A 406 11.01 -19.26 12.15
N GLY A 407 11.00 -19.02 13.46
CA GLY A 407 10.22 -17.95 14.09
C GLY A 407 10.69 -16.55 13.71
N PHE A 408 12.01 -16.35 13.59
CA PHE A 408 12.61 -15.06 13.24
C PHE A 408 12.64 -14.81 11.72
N GLY A 409 12.67 -15.87 10.93
CA GLY A 409 12.75 -15.80 9.48
C GLY A 409 11.44 -16.12 8.77
N TRP A 410 11.20 -17.39 8.46
CA TRP A 410 10.14 -17.81 7.53
C TRP A 410 8.72 -17.51 8.03
N ALA A 411 8.44 -17.66 9.33
CA ALA A 411 7.12 -17.42 9.92
C ALA A 411 6.50 -16.05 9.60
N PRO A 412 7.22 -14.93 9.79
CA PRO A 412 6.74 -13.59 9.42
C PRO A 412 6.94 -13.21 7.94
N ALA A 413 7.75 -13.94 7.17
CA ALA A 413 8.18 -13.54 5.83
C ALA A 413 7.01 -13.28 4.86
N PHE A 414 5.98 -14.15 4.87
CA PHE A 414 4.83 -14.00 3.98
C PHE A 414 3.96 -12.79 4.33
N SER A 415 3.63 -12.61 5.62
CA SER A 415 2.75 -11.52 6.05
C SER A 415 3.38 -10.16 5.80
N LEU A 416 4.70 -10.05 6.01
CA LEU A 416 5.48 -8.86 5.67
C LEU A 416 5.48 -8.60 4.16
N SER A 417 5.86 -9.61 3.35
CA SER A 417 5.92 -9.48 1.89
C SER A 417 4.60 -8.98 1.30
N VAL A 418 3.48 -9.54 1.74
CA VAL A 418 2.15 -9.12 1.26
C VAL A 418 1.82 -7.67 1.61
N SER A 419 2.20 -7.23 2.81
CA SER A 419 1.84 -5.91 3.31
C SER A 419 2.74 -4.78 2.80
N GLU A 420 4.02 -5.09 2.60
CA GLU A 420 5.07 -4.12 2.29
C GLU A 420 5.44 -4.14 0.80
N ILE A 421 5.23 -5.24 0.06
CA ILE A 421 5.62 -5.40 -1.36
C ILE A 421 4.43 -5.36 -2.34
N CYS A 422 3.27 -5.92 -1.97
CA CYS A 422 2.14 -6.03 -2.89
C CYS A 422 1.30 -4.73 -2.98
N PRO A 423 0.98 -4.25 -4.20
CA PRO A 423 0.11 -3.08 -4.40
C PRO A 423 -1.28 -3.26 -3.81
N THR A 424 -1.84 -2.22 -3.19
CA THR A 424 -3.11 -2.29 -2.44
C THR A 424 -4.27 -2.85 -3.25
N ARG A 425 -4.39 -2.47 -4.53
CA ARG A 425 -5.50 -2.84 -5.42
C ARG A 425 -5.54 -4.34 -5.75
N THR A 426 -4.38 -4.96 -5.97
CA THR A 426 -4.26 -6.39 -6.33
C THR A 426 -3.90 -7.29 -5.14
N ARG A 427 -3.47 -6.71 -4.02
CA ARG A 427 -3.06 -7.43 -2.79
C ARG A 427 -4.08 -8.44 -2.32
N GLY A 428 -5.37 -8.11 -2.38
CA GLY A 428 -6.44 -9.04 -1.99
C GLY A 428 -6.37 -10.36 -2.74
N THR A 429 -6.35 -10.29 -4.07
CA THR A 429 -6.31 -11.44 -4.98
C THR A 429 -4.99 -12.21 -4.87
N ILE A 430 -3.85 -11.51 -4.80
CA ILE A 430 -2.52 -12.14 -4.66
C ILE A 430 -2.46 -12.97 -3.38
N VAL A 431 -2.96 -12.46 -2.26
CA VAL A 431 -3.01 -13.18 -0.98
C VAL A 431 -3.84 -14.45 -1.08
N THR A 432 -5.01 -14.37 -1.72
CA THR A 432 -5.89 -15.54 -1.90
C THR A 432 -5.21 -16.63 -2.73
N ILE A 433 -4.55 -16.26 -3.83
CA ILE A 433 -3.78 -17.20 -4.66
C ILE A 433 -2.64 -17.82 -3.85
N ALA A 434 -1.88 -16.99 -3.12
CA ALA A 434 -0.74 -17.44 -2.34
C ALA A 434 -1.13 -18.42 -1.22
N PHE A 435 -2.21 -18.15 -0.48
CA PHE A 435 -2.70 -19.08 0.54
C PHE A 435 -3.28 -20.36 -0.07
N THR A 436 -3.95 -20.27 -1.21
CA THR A 436 -4.44 -21.44 -1.95
C THR A 436 -3.27 -22.34 -2.34
N TYR A 437 -2.25 -21.75 -2.97
CA TYR A 437 -1.00 -22.43 -3.33
C TYR A 437 -0.30 -23.03 -2.10
N GLN A 438 -0.16 -22.25 -1.02
CA GLN A 438 0.46 -22.70 0.23
C GLN A 438 -0.24 -23.95 0.78
N ASN A 439 -1.58 -23.98 0.82
CA ASN A 439 -2.32 -25.13 1.33
C ASN A 439 -2.14 -26.38 0.45
N VAL A 440 -2.12 -26.21 -0.88
CA VAL A 440 -1.87 -27.31 -1.83
C VAL A 440 -0.46 -27.86 -1.68
N LEU A 441 0.56 -26.98 -1.62
CA LEU A 441 1.96 -27.39 -1.44
C LEU A 441 2.16 -28.07 -0.07
N ASN A 442 1.60 -27.49 0.99
CA ASN A 442 1.66 -28.05 2.33
C ASN A 442 1.00 -29.43 2.41
N PHE A 443 -0.13 -29.62 1.71
CA PHE A 443 -0.79 -30.92 1.60
C PHE A 443 0.15 -31.95 0.94
N GLY A 444 0.74 -31.60 -0.21
CA GLY A 444 1.64 -32.48 -0.95
C GLY A 444 2.85 -32.92 -0.11
N ILE A 445 3.56 -31.96 0.50
CA ILE A 445 4.75 -32.24 1.31
C ILE A 445 4.39 -33.00 2.58
N THR A 446 3.34 -32.60 3.30
CA THR A 446 2.91 -33.27 4.52
C THR A 446 2.46 -34.69 4.25
N ARG A 447 1.72 -34.92 3.17
CA ARG A 447 1.29 -36.27 2.76
C ARG A 447 2.47 -37.14 2.33
N GLY A 448 3.43 -36.54 1.61
CA GLY A 448 4.62 -37.20 1.12
C GLY A 448 5.65 -37.52 2.21
N PHE A 449 5.68 -36.76 3.31
CA PHE A 449 6.76 -36.83 4.30
C PHE A 449 7.02 -38.24 4.86
N PRO A 450 6.03 -38.99 5.38
CA PRO A 450 6.26 -40.36 5.86
C PRO A 450 6.74 -41.31 4.75
N ASN A 451 6.21 -41.15 3.54
CA ASN A 451 6.61 -41.98 2.39
C ASN A 451 8.03 -41.65 1.92
N MET A 452 8.46 -40.38 2.02
CA MET A 452 9.85 -39.98 1.74
C MET A 452 10.82 -40.53 2.79
N VAL A 453 10.44 -40.59 4.07
CA VAL A 453 11.25 -41.21 5.14
C VAL A 453 11.49 -42.69 4.85
N GLU A 454 10.47 -43.42 4.38
CA GLU A 454 10.62 -44.85 4.04
C GLU A 454 11.43 -45.04 2.75
N ALA A 455 11.17 -44.26 1.70
CA ALA A 455 11.81 -44.44 0.39
C ALA A 455 13.25 -43.89 0.31
N MET A 456 13.54 -42.79 1.00
CA MET A 456 14.84 -42.09 0.96
C MET A 456 15.64 -42.25 2.26
N HIS A 457 15.19 -43.13 3.16
CA HIS A 457 15.64 -43.23 4.56
C HIS A 457 15.35 -41.97 5.39
N ALA A 458 15.52 -42.07 6.71
CA ALA A 458 15.17 -41.01 7.66
C ALA A 458 15.89 -39.67 7.42
N TRP A 459 17.08 -39.68 6.81
CA TRP A 459 17.86 -38.48 6.51
C TRP A 459 17.42 -37.75 5.23
N GLY A 460 16.80 -38.46 4.28
CA GLY A 460 16.49 -37.97 2.93
C GLY A 460 15.59 -36.74 2.90
N PRO A 461 14.45 -36.71 3.62
CA PRO A 461 13.59 -35.53 3.69
C PRO A 461 14.29 -34.29 4.24
N PHE A 462 15.16 -34.48 5.24
CA PHE A 462 15.94 -33.37 5.81
C PHE A 462 17.04 -32.87 4.86
N ALA A 463 17.62 -33.76 4.04
CA ALA A 463 18.53 -33.35 2.97
C ALA A 463 17.80 -32.49 1.92
N LEU A 464 16.59 -32.90 1.53
CA LEU A 464 15.74 -32.12 0.62
C LEU A 464 15.42 -30.73 1.20
N PHE A 465 14.97 -30.67 2.45
CA PHE A 465 14.72 -29.40 3.13
C PHE A 465 15.99 -28.54 3.24
N THR A 466 17.15 -29.14 3.51
CA THR A 466 18.43 -28.43 3.55
C THR A 466 18.76 -27.82 2.19
N ALA A 467 18.64 -28.59 1.11
CA ALA A 467 18.92 -28.12 -0.25
C ALA A 467 17.96 -26.98 -0.66
N CYS A 468 16.66 -27.14 -0.40
CA CYS A 468 15.68 -26.10 -0.68
C CYS A 468 15.88 -24.85 0.18
N THR A 469 16.24 -25.00 1.45
CA THR A 469 16.52 -23.86 2.35
C THR A 469 17.82 -23.16 1.97
N PHE A 470 18.84 -23.88 1.50
CA PHE A 470 20.06 -23.28 0.96
C PHE A 470 19.77 -22.41 -0.28
N VAL A 471 19.03 -22.96 -1.25
CA VAL A 471 18.57 -22.20 -2.43
C VAL A 471 17.70 -21.01 -2.00
N GLY A 472 16.79 -21.22 -1.05
CA GLY A 472 15.95 -20.16 -0.49
C GLY A 472 16.75 -19.05 0.20
N THR A 473 17.80 -19.40 0.95
CA THR A 473 18.67 -18.44 1.65
C THR A 473 19.46 -17.60 0.64
N ILE A 474 20.01 -18.22 -0.41
CA ILE A 474 20.67 -17.51 -1.52
C ILE A 474 19.66 -16.60 -2.23
N TRP A 475 18.48 -17.11 -2.52
CA TRP A 475 17.43 -16.33 -3.16
C TRP A 475 16.99 -15.14 -2.30
N VAL A 476 16.82 -15.31 -0.99
CA VAL A 476 16.53 -14.20 -0.07
C VAL A 476 17.66 -13.17 -0.09
N TYR A 477 18.92 -13.62 -0.06
CA TYR A 477 20.07 -12.71 -0.11
C TYR A 477 20.08 -11.87 -1.39
N LEU A 478 19.74 -12.46 -2.55
CA LEU A 478 19.78 -11.79 -3.85
C LEU A 478 18.51 -10.99 -4.19
N ALA A 479 17.34 -11.51 -3.84
CA ALA A 479 16.06 -11.06 -4.37
C ALA A 479 15.13 -10.42 -3.33
N PHE A 480 15.31 -10.67 -2.04
CA PHE A 480 14.43 -10.12 -1.01
C PHE A 480 14.86 -8.69 -0.64
N PRO A 481 14.05 -7.65 -0.91
CA PRO A 481 14.39 -6.28 -0.56
C PRO A 481 14.28 -6.06 0.95
N GLU A 482 15.05 -5.12 1.49
CA GLU A 482 14.81 -4.68 2.87
C GLU A 482 13.63 -3.69 2.87
N CYS A 483 12.59 -4.06 3.60
CA CYS A 483 11.32 -3.32 3.63
C CYS A 483 11.25 -2.25 4.72
N LYS A 484 12.15 -2.29 5.70
CA LYS A 484 12.16 -1.33 6.80
C LYS A 484 12.39 0.09 6.27
N GLY A 485 11.44 0.98 6.52
CA GLY A 485 11.54 2.40 6.19
C GLY A 485 11.31 2.72 4.70
N GLN A 486 10.93 1.74 3.88
CA GLN A 486 10.65 1.93 2.46
C GLN A 486 9.14 2.21 2.23
N SER A 487 8.82 3.12 1.32
CA SER A 487 7.43 3.33 0.89
C SER A 487 7.01 2.20 -0.07
N MET A 488 5.70 1.97 -0.21
CA MET A 488 5.20 1.00 -1.20
C MET A 488 5.51 1.42 -2.63
N GLU A 489 5.65 2.72 -2.89
CA GLU A 489 6.02 3.28 -4.19
C GLU A 489 7.50 3.01 -4.51
N SER A 490 8.39 3.11 -3.50
CA SER A 490 9.80 2.71 -3.63
C SER A 490 9.96 1.22 -4.00
N MET A 491 9.03 0.36 -3.57
CA MET A 491 9.01 -1.05 -3.97
C MET A 491 8.66 -1.22 -5.46
N ASP A 492 7.91 -0.30 -6.07
CA ASP A 492 7.58 -0.40 -7.48
C ASP A 492 8.86 -0.31 -8.34
N TYR A 493 9.74 0.64 -8.01
CA TYR A 493 11.04 0.81 -8.65
C TYR A 493 11.97 -0.40 -8.42
N LEU A 494 12.00 -0.96 -7.20
CA LEU A 494 12.83 -2.13 -6.90
C LEU A 494 12.44 -3.35 -7.74
N PHE A 495 11.16 -3.57 -8.03
CA PHE A 495 10.71 -4.69 -8.87
C PHE A 495 10.84 -4.43 -10.38
N MET A 496 11.22 -3.22 -10.81
CA MET A 496 11.66 -2.96 -12.20
C MET A 496 13.04 -3.56 -12.47
N LEU A 497 13.92 -3.60 -11.47
CA LEU A 497 15.24 -4.23 -11.56
C LEU A 497 15.16 -5.74 -11.89
N PRO A 498 16.26 -6.33 -12.40
CA PRO A 498 16.40 -7.78 -12.46
C PRO A 498 16.28 -8.41 -11.07
N TRP A 499 15.57 -9.54 -10.97
CA TRP A 499 15.20 -10.17 -9.68
C TRP A 499 16.39 -10.43 -8.74
N TYR A 500 17.58 -10.70 -9.28
CA TYR A 500 18.79 -11.01 -8.50
C TYR A 500 19.52 -9.77 -7.95
N LYS A 501 19.11 -8.57 -8.36
CA LYS A 501 19.65 -7.30 -7.86
C LYS A 501 18.74 -6.69 -6.79
N VAL A 502 17.45 -7.02 -6.78
CA VAL A 502 16.42 -6.44 -5.89
C VAL A 502 16.84 -6.42 -4.42
N GLY A 503 17.44 -7.51 -3.93
CA GLY A 503 17.85 -7.59 -2.53
C GLY A 503 19.06 -6.74 -2.18
N ARG A 504 19.92 -6.37 -3.14
CA ARG A 504 21.15 -5.61 -2.88
C ARG A 504 20.97 -4.10 -2.91
N TYR A 505 19.90 -3.62 -3.53
CA TYR A 505 19.61 -2.18 -3.62
C TYR A 505 18.82 -1.71 -2.41
N HIS A 506 19.26 -0.59 -1.86
CA HIS A 506 18.60 0.07 -0.74
C HIS A 506 18.43 1.55 -1.10
N ILE A 507 17.19 2.00 -1.20
CA ILE A 507 16.88 3.41 -1.51
C ILE A 507 17.04 4.17 -0.19
N HIS A 508 18.13 4.90 -0.02
CA HIS A 508 18.54 5.46 1.27
C HIS A 508 17.85 6.80 1.59
N HIS A 509 17.35 7.54 0.59
CA HIS A 509 16.62 8.79 0.78
C HIS A 509 15.47 9.02 -0.21
N PRO A 510 14.43 9.80 0.15
CA PRO A 510 13.39 10.28 -0.78
C PRO A 510 13.92 11.20 -1.90
N GLN A 511 15.22 11.55 -1.86
CA GLN A 511 15.92 12.33 -2.88
C GLN A 511 16.76 11.44 -3.82
N ASP A 512 16.91 10.14 -3.54
CA ASP A 512 17.55 9.16 -4.44
C ASP A 512 16.58 8.63 -5.51
N THR A 513 15.35 9.16 -5.58
CA THR A 513 14.40 8.89 -6.67
C THR A 513 14.68 9.71 -7.93
N ASN A 514 15.69 10.59 -7.90
CA ASN A 514 16.27 11.23 -9.09
C ASN A 514 17.24 10.31 -9.82
N ILE A 515 16.97 9.00 -9.88
CA ILE A 515 17.55 8.15 -10.91
C ILE A 515 16.69 8.44 -12.14
N THR A 516 17.14 9.37 -12.98
CA THR A 516 16.52 9.62 -14.28
C THR A 516 16.45 8.31 -15.07
N SER A 517 15.56 8.20 -16.06
CA SER A 517 15.60 7.06 -17.00
C SER A 517 17.00 6.88 -17.60
N SER A 518 17.78 7.97 -17.69
CA SER A 518 19.19 8.00 -18.09
C SER A 518 20.16 7.39 -17.07
N ASP A 519 19.95 7.57 -15.76
CA ASP A 519 20.77 6.96 -14.69
C ASP A 519 20.45 5.46 -14.53
N PHE A 520 19.19 5.08 -14.75
CA PHE A 520 18.78 3.67 -14.79
C PHE A 520 19.34 2.97 -16.04
N ASP A 521 19.31 3.64 -17.20
CA ASP A 521 19.96 3.17 -18.42
C ASP A 521 21.49 3.11 -18.26
N GLN A 522 22.11 4.05 -17.54
CA GLN A 522 23.55 4.00 -17.23
C GLN A 522 23.88 2.85 -16.26
N LEU A 523 23.06 2.58 -15.24
CA LEU A 523 23.22 1.43 -14.34
C LEU A 523 22.99 0.08 -15.03
N VAL A 524 22.10 0.03 -16.02
CA VAL A 524 21.84 -1.16 -16.85
C VAL A 524 22.94 -1.36 -17.90
N ARG A 525 23.48 -0.28 -18.48
CA ARG A 525 24.60 -0.30 -19.45
C ARG A 525 25.96 -0.54 -18.79
N ALA A 526 26.21 -0.02 -17.59
CA ALA A 526 27.46 -0.23 -16.84
C ALA A 526 27.69 -1.69 -16.43
N ASP A 527 26.61 -2.48 -16.31
CA ASP A 527 26.64 -3.89 -15.87
C ASP A 527 26.40 -4.91 -17.01
N GLY A 528 26.38 -4.46 -18.27
CA GLY A 528 26.36 -5.36 -19.45
C GLY A 528 25.07 -6.16 -19.68
N VAL A 529 23.92 -5.70 -19.16
CA VAL A 529 22.63 -6.37 -19.38
C VAL A 529 21.93 -5.74 -20.59
N ASN A 530 22.01 -6.40 -21.75
CA ASN A 530 21.22 -6.04 -22.92
C ASN A 530 19.73 -6.33 -22.66
N VAL A 531 18.94 -5.27 -22.47
CA VAL A 531 17.48 -5.34 -22.62
C VAL A 531 17.20 -5.42 -24.12
N ALA A 532 16.58 -6.53 -24.55
CA ALA A 532 16.26 -6.76 -25.95
C ALA A 532 15.39 -5.62 -26.50
N LYS A 533 15.94 -4.85 -27.44
CA LYS A 533 15.17 -3.96 -28.31
C LYS A 533 14.25 -4.82 -29.18
N THR A 534 12.94 -4.75 -28.94
CA THR A 534 11.98 -5.11 -29.97
C THR A 534 12.04 -4.05 -31.06
N GLU A 535 12.80 -4.34 -32.11
CA GLU A 535 12.87 -3.54 -33.33
C GLU A 535 11.49 -3.48 -34.00
N LYS A 536 11.05 -2.26 -34.31
CA LYS A 536 10.38 -1.95 -35.58
C LYS A 536 10.47 -0.45 -35.87
N GLY A 537 11.38 -0.12 -36.80
CA GLY A 537 11.19 1.00 -37.74
C GLY A 537 12.02 2.28 -37.52
N ASP A 538 13.34 2.19 -37.57
CA ASP A 538 14.19 3.35 -37.89
C ASP A 538 14.32 3.48 -39.42
N ALA A 539 13.82 4.59 -39.96
CA ALA A 539 14.29 5.15 -41.21
C ALA A 539 14.00 6.65 -41.19
N THR A 540 14.91 7.44 -40.62
CA THR A 540 15.30 8.82 -40.99
C THR A 540 16.00 9.53 -39.83
N SER A 541 17.28 9.24 -39.60
CA SER A 541 18.14 10.05 -38.74
C SER A 541 19.61 9.65 -38.92
N GLN A 542 20.10 9.73 -40.15
CA GLN A 542 21.53 9.82 -40.45
C GLN A 542 21.73 11.07 -41.30
N GLU A 543 21.54 12.25 -40.71
CA GLU A 543 21.98 13.51 -41.34
C GLU A 543 22.35 14.64 -40.36
N GLU A 544 22.24 14.47 -39.03
CA GLU A 544 22.48 15.59 -38.08
C GLU A 544 23.72 15.45 -37.17
N GLU A 545 24.59 14.46 -37.37
CA GLU A 545 25.79 14.27 -36.53
C GLU A 545 27.07 14.98 -37.06
N ALA A 546 26.95 15.87 -38.05
CA ALA A 546 28.10 16.53 -38.68
C ALA A 546 28.36 18.00 -38.26
N THR A 547 27.58 18.57 -37.33
CA THR A 547 27.68 20.01 -36.99
C THR A 547 27.66 20.30 -35.49
N MET A 548 28.30 19.47 -34.66
CA MET A 548 28.44 19.70 -33.21
C MET A 548 29.90 19.78 -32.75
N GLY A 549 30.75 20.37 -33.59
CA GLY A 549 32.18 20.54 -33.35
C GLY A 549 32.68 21.96 -33.55
N ALA A 550 31.96 22.97 -33.05
CA ALA A 550 32.48 24.33 -32.80
C ALA A 550 31.41 25.16 -32.08
N LEU A 551 31.84 25.87 -31.03
CA LEU A 551 31.18 26.95 -30.27
C LEU A 551 31.00 26.61 -28.79
N ASP A 552 32.14 26.47 -28.13
CA ASP A 552 32.29 26.87 -26.74
C ASP A 552 32.98 28.24 -26.73
N THR A 553 32.55 29.11 -25.80
CA THR A 553 33.06 30.45 -25.46
C THR A 553 32.53 31.65 -26.27
N GLU A 554 32.11 32.68 -25.51
CA GLU A 554 31.69 34.04 -25.89
C GLU A 554 30.23 34.22 -26.37
N ASN A 555 29.35 34.67 -25.46
CA ASN A 555 28.85 36.04 -25.54
C ASN A 555 28.01 36.46 -24.33
N ARG A 556 28.58 37.42 -23.59
CA ARG A 556 27.83 38.39 -22.79
C ARG A 556 27.01 39.27 -23.74
N ILE A 557 25.82 39.64 -23.25
CA ILE A 557 24.96 40.75 -23.66
C ILE A 557 25.65 41.75 -24.63
N SER A 558 25.21 41.79 -25.89
CA SER A 558 25.39 42.96 -26.76
C SER A 558 24.32 43.02 -27.84
N ASP A 559 23.66 44.19 -27.86
CA ASP A 559 22.87 44.91 -28.88
C ASP A 559 22.56 44.28 -30.26
N ALA A 560 21.31 44.52 -30.67
CA ALA A 560 20.60 44.02 -31.86
C ALA A 560 21.22 44.37 -33.25
N PRO A 561 20.67 43.78 -34.33
CA PRO A 561 19.81 44.59 -35.19
C PRO A 561 18.53 43.91 -35.70
N HIS A 562 17.52 44.75 -35.92
CA HIS A 562 16.20 44.46 -36.48
C HIS A 562 16.22 43.73 -37.83
N GLY A 563 15.47 42.61 -37.90
CA GLY A 563 15.03 41.94 -39.11
C GLY A 563 13.53 41.64 -39.03
N SER A 564 12.80 41.93 -40.10
CA SER A 564 11.35 42.10 -40.19
C SER A 564 10.49 40.88 -39.81
N SER A 565 9.87 40.95 -38.64
CA SER A 565 8.56 40.36 -38.33
C SER A 565 7.81 41.43 -37.53
N THR A 566 6.62 41.83 -37.96
CA THR A 566 5.78 42.79 -37.24
C THR A 566 5.54 42.26 -35.83
N ALA A 567 6.19 42.86 -34.83
CA ALA A 567 6.13 42.39 -33.44
C ALA A 567 4.66 42.23 -33.00
N LEU A 568 4.29 40.98 -32.68
CA LEU A 568 2.92 40.65 -32.28
C LEU A 568 2.56 41.39 -30.98
N LEU A 569 3.56 41.55 -30.11
CA LEU A 569 3.48 42.13 -28.79
C LEU A 569 4.18 43.50 -28.74
N PRO A 570 3.69 44.44 -27.91
CA PRO A 570 4.35 45.72 -27.67
C PRO A 570 5.71 45.51 -26.97
N ASN A 571 6.64 46.46 -27.16
CA ASN A 571 7.89 46.49 -26.40
C ASN A 571 7.58 46.55 -24.90
N GLY A 572 7.86 45.49 -24.15
CA GLY A 572 7.48 45.38 -22.74
C GLY A 572 6.46 44.29 -22.41
N GLY A 573 5.93 43.56 -23.40
CA GLY A 573 4.91 42.53 -23.20
C GLY A 573 5.24 41.50 -22.12
N TRP A 574 4.24 41.19 -21.30
CA TRP A 574 4.27 40.24 -20.18
C TRP A 574 3.57 38.93 -20.53
N ASP A 575 4.09 37.83 -20.00
CA ASP A 575 3.36 36.58 -19.77
C ASP A 575 3.15 36.39 -18.28
N VAL A 576 1.90 36.46 -17.78
CA VAL A 576 1.64 36.39 -16.32
C VAL A 576 1.34 35.00 -15.78
N HIS A 577 1.43 33.96 -16.60
CA HIS A 577 1.17 32.59 -16.14
C HIS A 577 1.99 31.57 -16.90
N HIS A 578 3.07 31.15 -16.27
CA HIS A 578 4.01 30.20 -16.86
C HIS A 578 4.58 29.26 -15.80
N HIS A 579 4.83 28.00 -16.14
CA HIS A 579 5.50 27.02 -15.28
C HIS A 579 6.85 26.66 -15.90
N ILE A 580 7.94 26.64 -15.13
CA ILE A 580 9.27 26.32 -15.71
C ILE A 580 9.63 24.87 -15.43
N PHE A 581 9.97 24.17 -16.52
CA PHE A 581 10.57 22.84 -16.50
C PHE A 581 11.89 22.80 -17.28
N GLU A 582 12.00 23.57 -18.38
CA GLU A 582 13.19 23.64 -19.24
C GLU A 582 13.54 25.09 -19.64
N LEU A 583 14.64 25.64 -19.12
CA LEU A 583 14.99 27.07 -19.26
C LEU A 583 15.28 27.49 -20.71
N ALA A 584 16.00 26.66 -21.47
CA ALA A 584 16.39 26.98 -22.84
C ALA A 584 15.17 27.05 -23.78
N GLU A 585 14.23 26.12 -23.61
CA GLU A 585 12.98 26.10 -24.37
C GLU A 585 12.10 27.32 -24.04
N PHE A 586 12.03 27.69 -22.77
CA PHE A 586 11.30 28.89 -22.35
C PHE A 586 11.87 30.18 -22.95
N LEU A 587 13.20 30.34 -22.98
CA LEU A 587 13.84 31.50 -23.60
C LEU A 587 13.55 31.56 -25.11
N ASN A 588 13.50 30.41 -25.78
CA ASN A 588 13.11 30.33 -27.17
C ASN A 588 11.62 30.70 -27.37
N PHE A 589 10.73 30.20 -26.50
CA PHE A 589 9.32 30.55 -26.49
C PHE A 589 9.10 32.07 -26.32
N LYS A 590 9.76 32.70 -25.34
CA LYS A 590 9.71 34.16 -25.15
C LYS A 590 10.16 34.90 -26.39
N ARG A 591 11.28 34.48 -26.99
CA ARG A 591 11.83 35.12 -28.20
C ARG A 591 10.88 35.00 -29.38
N LYS A 592 10.26 33.82 -29.57
CA LYS A 592 9.29 33.57 -30.65
C LYS A 592 8.09 34.52 -30.58
N LEU A 593 7.53 34.73 -29.39
CA LEU A 593 6.37 35.61 -29.20
C LEU A 593 6.71 37.09 -29.01
N GLY A 594 7.99 37.42 -28.75
CA GLY A 594 8.42 38.78 -28.45
C GLY A 594 8.13 39.21 -27.00
N LEU A 595 8.10 38.26 -26.06
CA LEU A 595 7.86 38.52 -24.64
C LEU A 595 9.14 39.01 -23.96
N THR A 596 9.01 40.04 -23.13
CA THR A 596 10.15 40.63 -22.39
C THR A 596 10.04 40.33 -20.90
N HIS A 597 8.84 40.48 -20.33
CA HIS A 597 8.57 40.22 -18.92
C HIS A 597 7.83 38.89 -18.73
N SER A 598 8.00 38.28 -17.57
CA SER A 598 7.34 37.01 -17.24
C SER A 598 7.05 36.88 -15.75
N THR A 599 5.90 36.30 -15.40
CA THR A 599 5.55 35.88 -14.05
C THR A 599 5.46 34.36 -13.99
N LEU A 600 6.37 33.75 -13.25
CA LEU A 600 6.46 32.31 -13.06
C LEU A 600 5.53 31.87 -11.94
N THR A 601 4.68 30.88 -12.22
CA THR A 601 3.75 30.29 -11.25
C THR A 601 4.34 29.00 -10.72
N HIS A 602 4.42 28.85 -9.39
CA HIS A 602 4.85 27.61 -8.77
C HIS A 602 3.88 26.45 -9.11
N GLY A 603 4.44 25.28 -9.43
CA GLY A 603 3.64 24.08 -9.67
C GLY A 603 3.10 23.53 -8.35
N LEU A 604 1.77 23.41 -8.21
CA LEU A 604 1.12 22.92 -6.99
C LEU A 604 1.59 21.51 -6.56
N SER A 605 2.13 20.73 -7.49
CA SER A 605 2.71 19.40 -7.25
C SER A 605 3.97 19.41 -6.38
N TYR A 606 4.67 20.55 -6.30
CA TYR A 606 5.87 20.72 -5.47
C TYR A 606 5.56 21.17 -4.02
N GLY A 607 4.27 21.31 -3.68
CA GLY A 607 3.84 21.78 -2.37
C GLY A 607 4.10 23.28 -2.18
N ASP A 608 4.59 23.65 -1.00
CA ASP A 608 4.95 25.02 -0.60
C ASP A 608 6.46 25.31 -0.70
N ASN A 609 7.25 24.34 -1.18
CA ASN A 609 8.70 24.52 -1.37
C ASN A 609 9.00 25.34 -2.63
N CYS A 610 9.03 26.66 -2.48
CA CYS A 610 9.28 27.61 -3.57
C CYS A 610 10.75 27.74 -4.00
N THR A 611 11.67 26.88 -3.55
CA THR A 611 13.11 27.01 -3.85
C THR A 611 13.40 27.03 -5.35
N SER A 612 12.80 26.09 -6.11
CA SER A 612 12.95 26.04 -7.57
C SER A 612 12.44 27.32 -8.26
N LEU A 613 11.28 27.82 -7.82
CA LEU A 613 10.73 29.08 -8.33
C LEU A 613 11.72 30.24 -8.10
N THR A 614 12.21 30.39 -6.87
CA THR A 614 13.12 31.49 -6.54
C THR A 614 14.45 31.41 -7.30
N HIS A 615 14.97 30.20 -7.53
CA HIS A 615 16.17 29.98 -8.33
C HIS A 615 15.99 30.48 -9.76
N PHE A 616 14.93 30.06 -10.45
CA PHE A 616 14.70 30.47 -11.83
C PHE A 616 14.38 31.96 -12.00
N ILE A 617 13.77 32.61 -11.01
CA ILE A 617 13.59 34.07 -11.05
C ILE A 617 14.94 34.78 -11.07
N GLN A 618 15.92 34.29 -10.30
CA GLN A 618 17.26 34.88 -10.28
C GLN A 618 17.99 34.65 -11.61
N ASP A 619 17.92 33.43 -12.16
CA ASP A 619 18.57 33.09 -13.43
C ASP A 619 17.99 33.88 -14.63
N LEU A 620 16.69 34.20 -14.58
CA LEU A 620 15.98 34.95 -15.62
C LEU A 620 15.97 36.48 -15.40
N ASP A 621 16.81 36.97 -14.49
CA ASP A 621 16.87 38.35 -14.02
C ASP A 621 15.56 38.79 -13.30
N PRO A 622 15.61 39.00 -11.98
CA PRO A 622 14.49 39.49 -11.18
C PRO A 622 13.97 40.85 -11.60
N LYS A 623 14.66 41.60 -12.48
CA LYS A 623 14.15 42.84 -13.08
C LYS A 623 13.02 42.54 -14.07
N TYR A 624 13.18 41.50 -14.89
CA TYR A 624 12.26 41.14 -15.97
C TYR A 624 11.34 39.98 -15.60
N THR A 625 11.67 39.24 -14.54
CA THR A 625 10.93 38.06 -14.10
C THR A 625 10.44 38.19 -12.67
N ARG A 626 9.19 37.79 -12.41
CA ARG A 626 8.55 37.76 -11.08
C ARG A 626 7.99 36.36 -10.79
N GLY A 627 7.60 36.11 -9.54
CA GLY A 627 7.05 34.82 -9.11
C GLY A 627 5.69 34.89 -8.43
N ILE A 628 4.90 33.82 -8.56
CA ILE A 628 3.74 33.48 -7.74
C ILE A 628 4.07 32.17 -7.01
N GLY A 629 4.27 32.25 -5.69
CA GLY A 629 4.63 31.11 -4.86
C GLY A 629 3.43 30.30 -4.37
N VAL A 630 3.68 29.31 -3.54
CA VAL A 630 2.69 28.60 -2.72
C VAL A 630 3.20 28.63 -1.29
N LEU A 631 2.30 28.73 -0.32
CA LEU A 631 2.63 28.65 1.09
C LEU A 631 1.61 27.81 1.83
N ASP A 632 2.01 27.29 2.98
CA ASP A 632 1.10 26.82 4.01
C ASP A 632 0.92 27.95 5.05
N PRO A 633 -0.31 28.48 5.23
CA PRO A 633 -0.58 29.58 6.13
C PRO A 633 -0.31 29.27 7.60
N GLU A 634 -0.21 28.00 8.00
CA GLU A 634 0.07 27.61 9.38
C GLU A 634 1.56 27.36 9.64
N THR A 635 2.28 26.82 8.66
CA THR A 635 3.64 26.31 8.87
C THR A 635 4.74 27.14 8.22
N THR A 636 4.44 27.94 7.19
CA THR A 636 5.45 28.75 6.49
C THR A 636 5.95 29.89 7.41
N PRO A 637 7.24 29.92 7.78
CA PRO A 637 7.83 30.97 8.62
C PRO A 637 7.85 32.35 7.94
N ASP A 638 7.82 33.43 8.73
CA ASP A 638 7.95 34.80 8.21
C ASP A 638 9.26 35.05 7.46
N ALA A 639 10.35 34.40 7.88
CA ALA A 639 11.64 34.50 7.21
C ALA A 639 11.57 34.02 5.75
N ASP A 640 10.81 32.95 5.49
CA ASP A 640 10.67 32.37 4.16
C ASP A 640 9.80 33.27 3.26
N LEU A 641 8.78 33.92 3.83
CA LEU A 641 7.99 34.93 3.10
C LEU A 641 8.85 36.13 2.68
N GLN A 642 9.72 36.61 3.57
CA GLN A 642 10.64 37.70 3.24
C GLN A 642 11.70 37.27 2.21
N ALA A 643 12.20 36.04 2.31
CA ALA A 643 13.13 35.47 1.33
C ALA A 643 12.47 35.37 -0.06
N MET A 644 11.23 34.88 -0.14
CA MET A 644 10.46 34.85 -1.39
C MET A 644 10.26 36.26 -1.96
N ARG A 645 9.90 37.23 -1.12
CA ARG A 645 9.74 38.64 -1.55
C ARG A 645 11.03 39.21 -2.12
N ALA A 646 12.16 38.98 -1.44
CA ALA A 646 13.48 39.41 -1.86
C ALA A 646 13.91 38.75 -3.19
N ALA A 647 13.53 37.48 -3.39
CA ALA A 647 13.81 36.75 -4.61
C ALA A 647 12.96 37.20 -5.83
N GLY A 648 11.93 38.02 -5.63
CA GLY A 648 11.06 38.53 -6.70
C GLY A 648 9.65 37.95 -6.73
N VAL A 649 9.23 37.21 -5.70
CA VAL A 649 7.84 36.74 -5.56
C VAL A 649 6.91 37.92 -5.21
N ARG A 650 5.74 37.97 -5.85
CA ARG A 650 4.74 39.06 -5.75
C ARG A 650 3.31 38.57 -5.54
N GLY A 651 3.12 37.27 -5.35
CA GLY A 651 1.82 36.70 -5.05
C GLY A 651 1.93 35.24 -4.64
N ILE A 652 0.79 34.67 -4.26
CA ILE A 652 0.66 33.26 -3.92
C ILE A 652 -0.48 32.60 -4.70
N ARG A 653 -0.38 31.29 -4.91
CA ARG A 653 -1.46 30.44 -5.42
C ARG A 653 -2.00 29.57 -4.28
N VAL A 654 -3.31 29.60 -4.07
CA VAL A 654 -3.98 28.80 -3.04
C VAL A 654 -4.15 27.37 -3.55
N ASN A 655 -3.54 26.40 -2.85
CA ASN A 655 -3.59 25.00 -3.24
C ASN A 655 -4.87 24.30 -2.73
N LEU A 656 -6.00 24.48 -3.42
CA LEU A 656 -7.28 23.88 -3.02
C LEU A 656 -7.26 22.34 -2.95
N TYR A 657 -6.33 21.66 -3.63
CA TYR A 657 -6.19 20.20 -3.56
C TYR A 657 -5.75 19.73 -2.17
N ILE A 658 -4.76 20.38 -1.57
CA ILE A 658 -4.27 20.03 -0.23
C ILE A 658 -5.37 20.24 0.83
N TYR A 659 -6.20 21.28 0.66
CA TYR A 659 -7.35 21.53 1.54
C TYR A 659 -8.56 20.62 1.27
N LYS A 660 -8.50 19.75 0.25
CA LYS A 660 -9.65 18.98 -0.24
C LYS A 660 -10.87 19.89 -0.45
N ALA A 661 -10.62 21.06 -1.03
CA ALA A 661 -11.59 22.14 -1.21
C ALA A 661 -12.07 22.26 -2.67
N MET A 662 -11.58 21.43 -3.59
CA MET A 662 -11.99 21.52 -5.01
C MET A 662 -13.51 21.39 -5.18
N ASP A 663 -14.15 20.48 -4.44
CA ASP A 663 -15.58 20.17 -4.53
C ASP A 663 -16.39 20.63 -3.29
N ASP A 664 -15.84 21.49 -2.43
CA ASP A 664 -16.46 21.94 -1.18
C ASP A 664 -16.26 23.44 -0.99
N VAL A 665 -17.33 24.21 -1.24
CA VAL A 665 -17.30 25.68 -1.19
C VAL A 665 -17.00 26.24 0.21
N GLU A 666 -17.42 25.58 1.28
CA GLU A 666 -17.12 26.03 2.65
C GLU A 666 -15.63 25.87 2.95
N ARG A 667 -15.01 24.78 2.47
CA ARG A 667 -13.56 24.61 2.56
C ARG A 667 -12.81 25.60 1.67
N GLN A 668 -13.35 25.99 0.51
CA GLN A 668 -12.76 27.07 -0.30
C GLN A 668 -12.77 28.40 0.45
N LYS A 669 -13.91 28.77 1.05
CA LYS A 669 -14.03 29.96 1.90
C LYS A 669 -12.99 29.92 3.04
N MET A 670 -12.84 28.77 3.70
CA MET A 670 -11.85 28.58 4.77
C MET A 670 -10.40 28.75 4.27
N ALA A 671 -10.05 28.10 3.16
CA ALA A 671 -8.71 28.18 2.59
C ALA A 671 -8.36 29.61 2.16
N LEU A 672 -9.26 30.29 1.44
CA LEU A 672 -9.07 31.67 1.01
C LEU A 672 -8.87 32.61 2.21
N ARG A 673 -9.69 32.47 3.26
CA ARG A 673 -9.56 33.27 4.49
C ARG A 673 -8.24 33.02 5.20
N ALA A 674 -7.78 31.77 5.29
CA ALA A 674 -6.52 31.42 5.94
C ALA A 674 -5.32 32.06 5.24
N HIS A 675 -5.26 31.96 3.91
CA HIS A 675 -4.18 32.56 3.12
C HIS A 675 -4.25 34.09 3.13
N ALA A 676 -5.45 34.67 3.01
CA ALA A 676 -5.63 36.10 3.10
C ALA A 676 -5.12 36.65 4.43
N ARG A 677 -5.50 36.02 5.55
CA ARG A 677 -4.97 36.39 6.88
C ARG A 677 -3.45 36.29 6.96
N ARG A 678 -2.85 35.24 6.36
CA ARG A 678 -1.41 35.01 6.41
C ARG A 678 -0.61 36.09 5.69
N ILE A 679 -1.06 36.50 4.49
CA ILE A 679 -0.29 37.43 3.64
C ILE A 679 -0.62 38.89 3.88
N LYS A 680 -1.80 39.21 4.43
CA LYS A 680 -2.28 40.58 4.62
C LYS A 680 -1.22 41.49 5.26
N ASP A 681 -0.66 41.04 6.37
CA ASP A 681 0.30 41.84 7.14
C ASP A 681 1.76 41.51 6.79
N ALA A 682 2.05 40.23 6.50
CA ALA A 682 3.42 39.78 6.22
C ALA A 682 3.92 40.16 4.81
N CYS A 683 3.02 40.31 3.85
CA CYS A 683 3.34 40.50 2.43
C CYS A 683 2.37 41.51 1.78
N PRO A 684 2.36 42.78 2.24
CA PRO A 684 1.47 43.78 1.67
C PRO A 684 1.73 43.97 0.18
N GLY A 685 0.63 44.07 -0.58
CA GLY A 685 0.63 44.21 -2.04
C GLY A 685 0.74 42.90 -2.81
N TRP A 686 0.88 41.74 -2.14
CA TRP A 686 0.86 40.46 -2.85
C TRP A 686 -0.53 40.12 -3.39
N SER A 687 -0.55 39.54 -4.59
CA SER A 687 -1.77 38.96 -5.15
C SER A 687 -2.03 37.55 -4.62
N MET A 688 -3.29 37.12 -4.67
CA MET A 688 -3.70 35.77 -4.28
C MET A 688 -4.47 35.14 -5.43
N ALA A 689 -3.95 34.04 -5.99
CA ALA A 689 -4.52 33.35 -7.13
C ALA A 689 -5.19 32.03 -6.71
N PHE A 690 -6.33 31.70 -7.31
CA PHE A 690 -6.96 30.38 -7.15
C PHE A 690 -7.81 29.97 -8.38
N THR A 691 -8.07 28.68 -8.51
CA THR A 691 -8.88 28.11 -9.60
C THR A 691 -9.69 26.93 -9.06
N HIS A 692 -10.96 26.81 -9.44
CA HIS A 692 -11.85 25.69 -9.09
C HIS A 692 -12.70 25.30 -10.30
N THR A 693 -13.30 24.11 -10.26
CA THR A 693 -14.02 23.50 -11.38
C THR A 693 -15.53 23.73 -11.40
N HIS A 694 -16.08 24.40 -10.37
CA HIS A 694 -17.52 24.58 -10.16
C HIS A 694 -17.93 26.06 -10.24
N PRO A 695 -18.24 26.60 -11.44
CA PRO A 695 -18.62 28.00 -11.61
C PRO A 695 -19.78 28.47 -10.73
N GLU A 696 -20.69 27.59 -10.34
CA GLU A 696 -21.80 27.88 -9.42
C GLU A 696 -21.33 28.36 -8.03
N PHE A 697 -20.11 28.02 -7.61
CA PHE A 697 -19.58 28.45 -6.31
C PHE A 697 -19.29 29.95 -6.25
N TRP A 698 -19.16 30.65 -7.39
CA TRP A 698 -18.90 32.09 -7.41
C TRP A 698 -19.99 32.91 -6.69
N GLY A 699 -21.25 32.43 -6.69
CA GLY A 699 -22.34 33.08 -5.95
C GLY A 699 -22.11 33.10 -4.44
N GLU A 700 -21.59 32.01 -3.90
CA GLU A 700 -21.29 31.88 -2.48
C GLU A 700 -19.94 32.50 -2.09
N LEU A 701 -18.95 32.43 -2.98
CA LEU A 701 -17.63 33.02 -2.76
C LEU A 701 -17.68 34.55 -2.78
N ARG A 702 -18.62 35.14 -3.54
CA ARG A 702 -18.79 36.60 -3.66
C ARG A 702 -18.78 37.32 -2.30
N GLY A 703 -19.48 36.79 -1.30
CA GLY A 703 -19.51 37.40 0.04
C GLY A 703 -18.12 37.46 0.67
N VAL A 704 -17.38 36.35 0.67
CA VAL A 704 -16.01 36.32 1.21
C VAL A 704 -15.06 37.22 0.44
N ILE A 705 -15.21 37.28 -0.89
CA ILE A 705 -14.34 38.11 -1.74
C ILE A 705 -14.58 39.60 -1.46
N VAL A 706 -15.84 40.04 -1.47
CA VAL A 706 -16.21 41.45 -1.35
C VAL A 706 -16.10 41.95 0.09
N ASP A 707 -16.52 41.15 1.07
CA ASP A 707 -16.65 41.60 2.45
C ASP A 707 -15.38 41.37 3.27
N GLU A 708 -14.53 40.42 2.88
CA GLU A 708 -13.34 40.04 3.67
C GLU A 708 -12.02 40.21 2.93
N ILE A 709 -11.91 39.74 1.68
CA ILE A 709 -10.63 39.73 0.95
C ILE A 709 -10.33 41.10 0.33
N ALA A 710 -11.22 41.65 -0.50
CA ALA A 710 -10.99 42.93 -1.18
C ALA A 710 -10.69 44.09 -0.20
N PRO A 711 -11.38 44.24 0.95
CA PRO A 711 -11.09 45.30 1.92
C PRO A 711 -9.72 45.15 2.60
N SER A 712 -9.11 43.96 2.56
CA SER A 712 -7.76 43.72 3.09
C SER A 712 -6.65 44.23 2.16
N GLY A 713 -6.99 44.72 0.96
CA GLY A 713 -6.04 45.21 -0.04
C GLY A 713 -5.41 44.10 -0.91
N ILE A 714 -5.75 42.84 -0.66
CA ILE A 714 -5.28 41.69 -1.43
C ILE A 714 -5.96 41.66 -2.80
N GLN A 715 -5.15 41.60 -3.85
CA GLN A 715 -5.64 41.48 -5.22
C GLN A 715 -5.94 40.01 -5.54
N LEU A 716 -7.22 39.64 -5.61
CA LEU A 716 -7.64 38.27 -5.93
C LEU A 716 -7.59 38.04 -7.44
N VAL A 717 -6.99 36.92 -7.86
CA VAL A 717 -6.80 36.55 -9.26
C VAL A 717 -7.39 35.15 -9.49
N THR A 718 -8.05 34.95 -10.62
CA THR A 718 -8.45 33.62 -11.07
C THR A 718 -7.89 33.31 -12.46
N ASP A 719 -7.42 32.07 -12.61
CA ASP A 719 -6.78 31.60 -13.84
C ASP A 719 -7.83 31.09 -14.85
N HIS A 720 -7.42 30.95 -16.10
CA HIS A 720 -8.16 30.24 -17.15
C HIS A 720 -9.62 30.68 -17.37
N PHE A 721 -9.87 31.98 -17.52
CA PHE A 721 -11.22 32.54 -17.72
C PHE A 721 -12.20 32.20 -16.58
N ALA A 722 -11.67 31.95 -15.36
CA ALA A 722 -12.45 31.43 -14.23
C ALA A 722 -13.15 30.08 -14.53
N LEU A 723 -12.67 29.35 -15.55
CA LEU A 723 -13.26 28.16 -16.15
C LEU A 723 -14.69 28.31 -16.70
N LEU A 724 -15.12 29.55 -17.00
CA LEU A 724 -16.30 29.78 -17.83
C LEU A 724 -16.08 29.18 -19.22
N LYS A 725 -17.05 28.42 -19.72
CA LYS A 725 -16.98 27.70 -20.99
C LYS A 725 -17.43 28.60 -22.15
N ALA A 726 -16.74 28.49 -23.27
CA ALA A 726 -17.14 29.08 -24.54
C ALA A 726 -18.24 28.24 -25.21
N GLU A 727 -18.85 28.76 -26.26
CA GLU A 727 -19.99 28.14 -26.94
C GLU A 727 -19.72 26.70 -27.37
N SER A 728 -18.51 26.39 -27.85
CA SER A 728 -18.15 25.02 -28.28
C SER A 728 -18.19 23.98 -27.16
N MET A 729 -18.09 24.40 -25.89
CA MET A 729 -18.09 23.51 -24.72
C MET A 729 -19.39 23.60 -23.89
N LEU A 730 -20.38 24.38 -24.33
CA LEU A 730 -21.68 24.50 -23.68
C LEU A 730 -22.71 23.56 -24.35
N PRO A 731 -23.77 23.14 -23.64
CA PRO A 731 -24.86 22.39 -24.24
C PRO A 731 -25.49 23.17 -25.40
N ALA A 732 -25.79 22.49 -26.51
CA ALA A 732 -26.33 23.11 -27.72
C ALA A 732 -27.54 24.01 -27.41
N GLY A 733 -27.48 25.27 -27.85
CA GLY A 733 -28.51 26.28 -27.62
C GLY A 733 -28.40 27.06 -26.31
N THR A 734 -27.37 26.80 -25.48
CA THR A 734 -27.07 27.59 -24.28
C THR A 734 -26.14 28.74 -24.64
N SER A 735 -26.52 29.97 -24.31
CA SER A 735 -25.63 31.12 -24.54
C SER A 735 -24.57 31.21 -23.43
N VAL A 736 -23.41 31.80 -23.77
CA VAL A 736 -22.28 31.96 -22.84
C VAL A 736 -22.68 32.69 -21.56
N GLU A 737 -23.60 33.64 -21.65
CA GLU A 737 -24.03 34.48 -20.54
C GLU A 737 -25.00 33.77 -19.58
N GLN A 738 -25.59 32.65 -20.00
CA GLN A 738 -26.55 31.89 -19.20
C GLN A 738 -25.90 30.86 -18.28
N GLN A 739 -24.59 30.64 -18.40
CA GLN A 739 -23.90 29.64 -17.58
C GLN A 739 -23.77 30.08 -16.11
N PRO A 740 -23.77 29.14 -15.15
CA PRO A 740 -23.61 29.45 -13.73
C PRO A 740 -22.31 30.23 -13.45
N GLY A 741 -22.37 31.17 -12.50
CA GLY A 741 -21.22 31.98 -12.09
C GLY A 741 -20.85 33.13 -13.03
N PHE A 742 -21.34 33.13 -14.29
CA PHE A 742 -21.02 34.17 -15.27
C PHE A 742 -21.34 35.57 -14.73
N LYS A 743 -22.56 35.76 -14.23
CA LYS A 743 -23.01 37.06 -13.72
C LYS A 743 -22.17 37.51 -12.53
N GLU A 744 -21.88 36.61 -11.60
CA GLU A 744 -21.11 36.88 -10.39
C GLU A 744 -19.68 37.28 -10.71
N ILE A 745 -19.01 36.57 -11.63
CA ILE A 745 -17.65 36.90 -12.09
C ILE A 745 -17.64 38.27 -12.76
N ILE A 746 -18.57 38.52 -13.68
CA ILE A 746 -18.66 39.81 -14.39
C ILE A 746 -18.90 40.97 -13.43
N GLU A 747 -19.76 40.79 -12.41
CA GLU A 747 -19.94 41.78 -11.35
C GLU A 747 -18.68 42.00 -10.52
N LEU A 748 -17.97 40.94 -10.13
CA LEU A 748 -16.72 41.04 -9.37
C LEU A 748 -15.62 41.79 -10.16
N VAL A 749 -15.51 41.51 -11.47
CA VAL A 749 -14.58 42.19 -12.38
C VAL A 749 -14.97 43.66 -12.56
N ARG A 750 -16.25 43.94 -12.84
CA ARG A 750 -16.78 45.30 -12.99
C ARG A 750 -16.52 46.17 -11.76
N ASN A 751 -16.72 45.59 -10.58
CA ASN A 751 -16.50 46.28 -9.31
C ASN A 751 -15.01 46.35 -8.90
N GLY A 752 -14.10 45.76 -9.68
CA GLY A 752 -12.67 45.82 -9.42
C GLY A 752 -12.16 44.85 -8.35
N ASN A 753 -12.98 43.89 -7.92
CA ASN A 753 -12.71 42.94 -6.83
C ASN A 753 -12.01 41.65 -7.28
N LEU A 754 -11.99 41.35 -8.58
CA LEU A 754 -11.42 40.13 -9.14
C LEU A 754 -10.65 40.45 -10.42
N TRP A 755 -9.44 39.89 -10.53
CA TRP A 755 -8.66 39.82 -11.76
C TRP A 755 -8.87 38.48 -12.45
N VAL A 756 -8.98 38.48 -13.78
CA VAL A 756 -9.15 37.25 -14.58
C VAL A 756 -8.04 37.12 -15.61
N LYS A 757 -7.36 35.97 -15.63
CA LYS A 757 -6.36 35.65 -16.66
C LYS A 757 -7.02 34.97 -17.87
N LEU A 758 -6.86 35.58 -19.04
CA LEU A 758 -7.12 34.97 -20.34
C LEU A 758 -5.97 34.01 -20.67
N SER A 759 -6.09 32.77 -20.23
CA SER A 759 -5.03 31.75 -20.28
C SER A 759 -5.61 30.37 -20.55
N ALA A 760 -4.80 29.45 -21.10
CA ALA A 760 -5.20 28.08 -21.41
C ALA A 760 -6.56 27.96 -22.14
N PRO A 761 -6.76 28.63 -23.30
CA PRO A 761 -8.05 28.65 -24.00
C PRO A 761 -8.57 27.24 -24.35
N TYR A 762 -7.66 26.27 -24.53
CA TYR A 762 -7.97 24.85 -24.73
C TYR A 762 -8.72 24.16 -23.57
N ARG A 763 -8.81 24.80 -22.38
CA ARG A 763 -9.60 24.33 -21.24
C ARG A 763 -11.06 24.79 -21.27
N VAL A 764 -11.38 25.79 -22.10
CA VAL A 764 -12.69 26.44 -22.16
C VAL A 764 -13.29 26.46 -23.58
N SER A 765 -12.52 26.11 -24.61
CA SER A 765 -12.96 26.03 -26.01
C SER A 765 -12.33 24.84 -26.76
N GLU A 766 -13.05 24.36 -27.77
CA GLU A 766 -12.59 23.34 -28.72
C GLU A 766 -12.13 23.91 -30.07
N MET A 767 -12.27 25.22 -30.32
CA MET A 767 -12.01 25.85 -31.63
C MET A 767 -10.54 26.26 -31.85
N ALA A 768 -9.60 25.35 -31.59
CA ALA A 768 -8.19 25.59 -31.90
C ALA A 768 -7.96 25.84 -33.41
N PRO A 769 -6.90 26.58 -33.81
CA PRO A 769 -5.91 27.23 -32.97
C PRO A 769 -6.27 28.67 -32.54
N GLY A 770 -7.28 29.30 -33.16
CA GLY A 770 -7.65 30.71 -32.91
C GLY A 770 -8.68 30.92 -31.78
N TYR A 771 -9.39 29.87 -31.37
CA TYR A 771 -10.40 29.88 -30.29
C TYR A 771 -11.46 30.98 -30.44
N GLU A 772 -11.99 31.17 -31.65
CA GLU A 772 -12.87 32.29 -32.00
C GLU A 772 -14.15 32.40 -31.15
N ASP A 773 -14.68 31.28 -30.66
CA ASP A 773 -15.86 31.25 -29.77
C ASP A 773 -15.59 31.81 -28.37
N VAL A 774 -14.33 31.92 -27.95
CA VAL A 774 -13.94 32.57 -26.69
C VAL A 774 -14.11 34.10 -26.75
N ARG A 775 -14.26 34.67 -27.95
CA ARG A 775 -14.44 36.12 -28.15
C ARG A 775 -15.56 36.72 -27.30
N VAL A 776 -16.67 35.99 -27.13
CA VAL A 776 -17.81 36.46 -26.33
C VAL A 776 -17.43 36.59 -24.86
N LEU A 777 -16.75 35.60 -24.29
CA LEU A 777 -16.23 35.63 -22.92
C LEU A 777 -15.20 36.76 -22.73
N VAL A 778 -14.28 36.91 -23.69
CA VAL A 778 -13.24 37.94 -23.65
C VAL A 778 -13.87 39.32 -23.64
N ARG A 779 -14.79 39.62 -24.57
CA ARG A 779 -15.46 40.92 -24.59
C ARG A 779 -16.28 41.15 -23.34
N ALA A 780 -17.00 40.15 -22.82
CA ALA A 780 -17.74 40.31 -21.57
C ALA A 780 -16.85 40.75 -20.40
N LEU A 781 -15.66 40.15 -20.25
CA LEU A 781 -14.69 40.50 -19.20
C LEU A 781 -14.05 41.88 -19.43
N VAL A 782 -13.63 42.17 -20.66
CA VAL A 782 -12.98 43.44 -21.03
C VAL A 782 -13.96 44.61 -20.94
N ASP A 783 -15.18 44.45 -21.44
CA ASP A 783 -16.25 45.46 -21.36
C ASP A 783 -16.69 45.69 -19.91
N ALA A 784 -16.58 44.68 -19.04
CA ALA A 784 -16.86 44.83 -17.62
C ALA A 784 -15.81 45.70 -16.93
N ASN A 785 -14.52 45.41 -17.13
CA ASN A 785 -13.42 46.25 -16.67
C ASN A 785 -12.08 45.86 -17.36
N PRO A 786 -11.57 46.65 -18.32
CA PRO A 786 -10.35 46.30 -19.05
C PRO A 786 -9.10 46.35 -18.16
N ARG A 787 -9.16 46.98 -16.98
CA ARG A 787 -8.06 47.05 -15.99
C ARG A 787 -8.05 45.88 -15.00
N ARG A 788 -8.85 44.85 -15.24
CA ARG A 788 -8.92 43.65 -14.40
C ARG A 788 -8.72 42.35 -15.19
N VAL A 789 -8.17 42.47 -16.39
CA VAL A 789 -7.94 41.36 -17.30
C VAL A 789 -6.45 41.25 -17.60
N LEU A 790 -5.93 40.02 -17.59
CA LEU A 790 -4.51 39.72 -17.79
C LEU A 790 -4.37 38.64 -18.87
N TRP A 791 -3.21 38.57 -19.54
CA TRP A 791 -2.89 37.46 -20.43
C TRP A 791 -1.78 36.58 -19.85
N GLY A 792 -1.94 35.26 -19.97
CA GLY A 792 -0.89 34.30 -19.63
C GLY A 792 -0.94 33.08 -20.52
N SER A 793 0.23 32.52 -20.85
CA SER A 793 0.32 31.39 -21.79
C SER A 793 -0.21 30.08 -21.21
N ASP A 794 0.01 29.82 -19.92
CA ASP A 794 -0.05 28.49 -19.30
C ASP A 794 0.98 27.51 -19.89
N TRP A 795 2.09 28.02 -20.43
CA TRP A 795 3.17 27.18 -20.96
C TRP A 795 4.01 26.58 -19.81
N PRO A 796 4.47 25.33 -19.94
CA PRO A 796 4.13 24.40 -21.01
C PRO A 796 2.70 23.90 -20.85
N HIS A 797 1.99 23.80 -21.97
CA HIS A 797 0.54 23.61 -21.99
C HIS A 797 0.16 22.24 -21.47
N THR A 798 -0.43 22.19 -20.27
CA THR A 798 -0.78 20.89 -19.67
C THR A 798 -2.12 20.37 -20.20
N PRO A 799 -2.34 19.05 -20.19
CA PRO A 799 -3.60 18.45 -20.63
C PRO A 799 -4.85 19.04 -19.95
N ARG A 800 -6.02 18.85 -20.58
CA ARG A 800 -7.32 19.27 -20.04
C ARG A 800 -7.51 18.72 -18.61
N MET A 801 -8.15 19.52 -17.75
CA MET A 801 -8.45 19.11 -16.37
C MET A 801 -9.41 17.93 -16.38
N LYS A 802 -8.86 16.73 -16.19
CA LYS A 802 -9.58 15.48 -15.96
C LYS A 802 -9.05 14.90 -14.67
N VAL A 803 -9.95 14.35 -13.84
CA VAL A 803 -9.52 13.51 -12.71
C VAL A 803 -8.84 12.28 -13.31
N ARG A 804 -7.51 12.27 -13.23
CA ARG A 804 -6.70 11.15 -13.66
C ARG A 804 -6.82 10.05 -12.62
N THR A 805 -7.03 8.82 -13.07
CA THR A 805 -6.78 7.65 -12.23
C THR A 805 -5.32 7.66 -11.78
N TYR A 806 -5.01 6.98 -10.67
CA TYR A 806 -3.62 6.86 -10.21
C TYR A 806 -2.70 6.35 -11.34
N GLU A 807 -3.15 5.37 -12.13
CA GLU A 807 -2.41 4.83 -13.28
C GLU A 807 -2.20 5.87 -14.42
N GLU A 808 -3.16 6.76 -14.68
CA GLU A 808 -3.03 7.86 -15.65
C GLU A 808 -2.13 8.99 -15.12
N ALA A 809 -2.09 9.21 -13.80
CA ALA A 809 -1.21 10.20 -13.18
C ALA A 809 0.25 9.74 -13.13
N MET A 810 0.49 8.42 -13.07
CA MET A 810 1.82 7.80 -13.10
C MET A 810 2.42 7.67 -14.51
N LYS A 811 1.65 7.98 -15.55
CA LYS A 811 2.14 8.04 -16.94
C LYS A 811 2.47 9.48 -17.29
N GLU A 812 3.70 9.71 -17.76
CA GLU A 812 4.08 10.99 -18.33
C GLU A 812 3.14 11.33 -19.49
N THR A 813 2.47 12.47 -19.38
CA THR A 813 1.56 12.94 -20.41
C THR A 813 2.27 14.09 -21.13
N PRO A 814 2.46 14.01 -22.46
CA PRO A 814 3.11 15.09 -23.18
C PRO A 814 2.30 16.38 -23.04
N TYR A 815 3.00 17.51 -23.13
CA TYR A 815 2.36 18.81 -23.21
C TYR A 815 1.51 18.90 -24.48
N LEU A 816 0.42 19.65 -24.41
CA LEU A 816 -0.40 19.95 -25.58
C LEU A 816 0.36 20.89 -26.51
N GLU A 817 0.36 20.58 -27.80
CA GLU A 817 0.82 21.52 -28.81
C GLU A 817 -0.27 22.58 -29.03
N VAL A 818 0.01 23.81 -28.62
CA VAL A 818 -0.88 24.96 -28.81
C VAL A 818 -0.14 25.99 -29.66
N ASP A 819 -0.81 26.48 -30.69
CA ASP A 819 -0.29 27.57 -31.51
C ASP A 819 -0.61 28.92 -30.83
N ASP A 820 0.25 29.32 -29.90
CA ASP A 820 0.13 30.59 -29.16
C ASP A 820 0.15 31.81 -30.08
N GLU A 821 0.80 31.73 -31.24
CA GLU A 821 0.86 32.84 -32.19
C GLU A 821 -0.49 33.04 -32.86
N ALA A 822 -1.13 31.97 -33.33
CA ALA A 822 -2.49 32.02 -33.87
C ALA A 822 -3.49 32.51 -32.82
N TRP A 823 -3.41 32.00 -31.58
CA TRP A 823 -4.24 32.45 -30.47
C TRP A 823 -4.08 33.94 -30.19
N LEU A 824 -2.84 34.43 -30.07
CA LEU A 824 -2.57 35.85 -29.82
C LEU A 824 -3.00 36.75 -30.99
N ARG A 825 -2.93 36.27 -32.24
CA ARG A 825 -3.45 37.01 -33.41
C ARG A 825 -4.96 37.17 -33.35
N SER A 826 -5.70 36.10 -33.05
CA SER A 826 -7.14 36.15 -32.83
C SER A 826 -7.47 37.07 -31.66
N LEU A 827 -6.82 36.90 -30.51
CA LEU A 827 -7.03 37.72 -29.33
C LEU A 827 -6.79 39.21 -29.62
N LYS A 828 -5.66 39.57 -30.23
CA LYS A 828 -5.34 40.97 -30.60
C LYS A 828 -6.39 41.60 -31.50
N SER A 829 -6.99 40.82 -32.40
CA SER A 829 -8.03 41.32 -33.31
C SER A 829 -9.33 41.75 -32.60
N TRP A 830 -9.52 41.33 -31.34
CA TRP A 830 -10.71 41.65 -30.53
C TRP A 830 -10.50 42.83 -29.58
N PHE A 831 -9.30 43.42 -29.56
CA PHE A 831 -8.92 44.53 -28.68
C PHE A 831 -8.61 45.77 -29.51
N SER A 832 -8.96 46.93 -28.99
CA SER A 832 -8.35 48.19 -29.44
C SER A 832 -6.87 48.24 -29.04
N ASN A 833 -6.08 49.12 -29.67
CA ASN A 833 -4.67 49.29 -29.32
C ASN A 833 -4.48 49.67 -27.84
N GLU A 834 -5.39 50.47 -27.27
CA GLU A 834 -5.35 50.87 -25.86
C GLU A 834 -5.65 49.70 -24.92
N GLU A 835 -6.71 48.91 -25.21
CA GLU A 835 -7.04 47.72 -24.42
C GLU A 835 -5.93 46.66 -24.52
N TRP A 836 -5.27 46.54 -25.69
CA TRP A 836 -4.16 45.62 -25.89
C TRP A 836 -2.93 46.02 -25.04
N GLU A 837 -2.62 47.31 -24.99
CA GLU A 837 -1.53 47.84 -24.14
C GLU A 837 -1.84 47.67 -22.65
N LEU A 838 -3.10 47.82 -22.24
CA LEU A 838 -3.54 47.49 -20.89
C LEU A 838 -3.29 46.01 -20.57
N LEU A 839 -3.79 45.10 -21.43
CA LEU A 839 -3.70 43.66 -21.22
C LEU A 839 -2.25 43.15 -21.13
N MET A 840 -1.40 43.58 -22.07
CA MET A 840 -0.06 43.01 -22.26
C MET A 840 1.03 43.69 -21.43
N ASN A 841 0.81 44.91 -20.93
CA ASN A 841 1.87 45.69 -20.28
C ASN A 841 1.40 46.35 -18.98
N GLN A 842 0.42 47.25 -19.03
CA GLN A 842 0.08 48.08 -17.86
C GLN A 842 -0.56 47.28 -16.73
N ASN A 843 -1.49 46.37 -17.03
CA ASN A 843 -2.17 45.56 -16.03
C ASN A 843 -1.19 44.59 -15.32
N PRO A 844 -0.35 43.80 -16.03
CA PRO A 844 0.70 43.01 -15.42
C PRO A 844 1.69 43.84 -14.58
N GLN A 845 2.09 45.01 -15.07
CA GLN A 845 3.00 45.91 -14.36
C GLN A 845 2.38 46.46 -13.07
N GLU A 846 1.09 46.81 -13.09
CA GLU A 846 0.33 47.24 -11.90
C GLU A 846 0.28 46.12 -10.86
N LEU A 847 0.02 44.88 -11.28
CA LEU A 847 -0.19 43.76 -10.38
C LEU A 847 1.10 43.12 -9.86
N TYR A 848 2.14 43.04 -10.69
CA TYR A 848 3.37 42.28 -10.40
C TYR A 848 4.66 43.10 -10.47
N GLY A 849 4.63 44.31 -11.04
CA GLY A 849 5.84 45.07 -11.37
C GLY A 849 6.63 45.63 -10.18
N GLY A 850 6.04 45.64 -8.98
CA GLY A 850 6.61 46.23 -7.76
C GLY A 850 7.92 45.64 -7.26
#